data_AF-A0A654INU0-F1
#
_entry.id   AF-A0A654INU0-F1
#
_cell.length_a   1.000
_cell.length_b   1.000
_cell.length_c   1.000
_cell.angle_alpha   90.00
_cell.angle_beta   90.00
_cell.angle_gamma   90.00
#
_symmetry.space_group_name_H-M   'P 1'
#
loop_
_entity.id
_entity.type
_entity.pdbx_description
1 polymer ?
#
loop_
_entity_poly.entity_id
_entity_poly.type
_entity_poly.pdbx_seq_one_letter_code
_entity_poly.pdbx_strand_id
1 'polypeptide(L)'
;MNSIFKINISKEIFKIANLKCIKIAWILQNINNFKKAVEWNQNQEYFFNIDHDLETEDDFNSDATSINLFEEYTNLDLKTEEQKAEFLDKWVSFFNSDDGFNLDEFKGDAIEDGLEFGQKVIEYFDLKQIKDYPNKLTKDFNDTANIIDAVNQTKELLKYHQNEYIYLYEPAFEFDNFNLKVKCDVLKLNGNNHVEIIEAKATTKVKKEHFWDLVYQVYVLEKNGYIVDNIAIARLNKNYLRDYDTSLDFDLKTSIDEFVNSYQNISFKQAKDIVDNIDNLDLGFKNLDQIEDLDLNKLVEIDYFTYGQAKNRNTLFEDFNNLVNVVNLDELFLKIAYMLKKDENEIIEIFKNDSCYLNYDKKNKNWVKWTRELSDYKACCHVLKWFDQTISNFWHFGGMLQTQKAFLIRHLPSAYFKDYNSLLDSKITSLLNDQYDKFINYKYNRIFQIAKIDDQIKNDSSLMVDNNYFYILKQVFNKYETLPIYMYDFETVKFAVPRYAKINPYYQIPFQYSIDIIHNKNYDYNKPETMIHYDFLANDYQDPRKEFIINFLKNIFSNQKGVYVAYNDAFEKSVLKRIAFLFPKLAIPILYIVQNTIDLMDFFKGVKQDNSIDANFRPWFLIANKNFYGSYSIKKTQPGLDSTFTYKNLTINNGSKASETFRRFLEQRIEINVWNNLIRSDMIKYCNRDTLAMVVILKKVSEIIKIWEAKNGK
;
A
#
# COMPACT_ATOMS: atom_id res chain seq x y z
N MET A 1 14.50 28.15 -32.42
CA MET A 1 13.05 28.01 -32.70
C MET A 1 12.29 28.48 -31.46
N ASN A 2 11.17 29.19 -31.61
CA ASN A 2 10.36 29.57 -30.44
C ASN A 2 9.76 28.31 -29.81
N SER A 3 9.88 28.21 -28.49
CA SER A 3 9.35 27.10 -27.70
C SER A 3 7.82 27.05 -27.79
N ILE A 4 7.25 25.88 -28.13
CA ILE A 4 5.81 25.62 -28.17
C ILE A 4 5.25 25.65 -26.75
N PHE A 5 5.85 24.88 -25.86
CA PHE A 5 5.59 24.90 -24.43
C PHE A 5 6.45 25.99 -23.78
N LYS A 6 5.88 26.70 -22.79
CA LYS A 6 6.59 27.78 -22.08
C LYS A 6 7.12 27.31 -20.72
N ILE A 7 6.97 26.03 -20.42
CA ILE A 7 7.36 25.38 -19.17
C ILE A 7 7.63 23.91 -19.48
N ASN A 8 8.59 23.32 -18.79
CA ASN A 8 8.87 21.90 -18.86
C ASN A 8 7.69 21.10 -18.27
N ILE A 9 7.30 20.01 -18.94
CA ILE A 9 6.35 19.04 -18.41
C ILE A 9 7.09 17.71 -18.34
N SER A 10 7.52 17.34 -17.16
CA SER A 10 8.15 16.04 -16.93
C SER A 10 7.11 14.90 -17.03
N LYS A 11 7.61 13.67 -17.19
CA LYS A 11 6.80 12.44 -17.21
C LYS A 11 5.93 12.32 -15.95
N GLU A 12 6.52 12.50 -14.76
CA GLU A 12 5.80 12.40 -13.48
C GLU A 12 4.74 13.50 -13.32
N ILE A 13 5.06 14.74 -13.68
CA ILE A 13 4.09 15.85 -13.61
C ILE A 13 2.92 15.62 -14.56
N PHE A 14 3.19 15.17 -15.80
CA PHE A 14 2.14 14.82 -16.75
C PHE A 14 1.24 13.72 -16.19
N LYS A 15 1.84 12.69 -15.59
CA LYS A 15 1.12 11.59 -14.96
C LYS A 15 0.24 12.07 -13.80
N ILE A 16 0.79 12.85 -12.87
CA ILE A 16 0.06 13.43 -11.72
C ILE A 16 -1.11 14.29 -12.20
N ALA A 17 -0.90 15.10 -13.24
CA ALA A 17 -1.94 15.98 -13.80
C ALA A 17 -3.14 15.18 -14.34
N ASN A 18 -2.91 14.04 -14.99
CA ASN A 18 -3.95 13.23 -15.61
C ASN A 18 -4.58 12.17 -14.68
N LEU A 19 -3.85 11.72 -13.66
CA LEU A 19 -4.33 10.69 -12.73
C LEU A 19 -4.91 11.24 -11.45
N LYS A 20 -4.24 12.24 -10.87
CA LYS A 20 -4.52 12.74 -9.52
C LYS A 20 -5.24 14.07 -9.61
N CYS A 21 -4.51 15.12 -9.93
CA CYS A 21 -5.03 16.48 -10.02
C CYS A 21 -3.99 17.46 -10.57
N ILE A 22 -4.41 18.35 -11.48
CA ILE A 22 -3.56 19.43 -11.97
C ILE A 22 -3.09 20.38 -10.85
N LYS A 23 -3.87 20.51 -9.76
CA LYS A 23 -3.49 21.35 -8.60
C LYS A 23 -2.27 20.78 -7.89
N ILE A 24 -2.21 19.46 -7.76
CA ILE A 24 -1.04 18.77 -7.17
C ILE A 24 0.15 18.85 -8.12
N ALA A 25 -0.08 18.64 -9.43
CA ALA A 25 0.97 18.81 -10.43
C ALA A 25 1.58 20.22 -10.39
N TRP A 26 0.77 21.27 -10.19
CA TRP A 26 1.28 22.64 -10.02
C TRP A 26 2.14 22.80 -8.75
N ILE A 27 1.70 22.22 -7.62
CA ILE A 27 2.46 22.28 -6.36
C ILE A 27 3.81 21.58 -6.50
N LEU A 28 3.83 20.41 -7.15
CA LEU A 28 5.02 19.57 -7.31
C LEU A 28 5.89 19.96 -8.53
N GLN A 29 5.46 20.93 -9.33
CA GLN A 29 6.19 21.37 -10.52
C GLN A 29 7.58 21.94 -10.19
N ASN A 30 7.69 22.67 -9.08
CA ASN A 30 8.95 23.27 -8.66
C ASN A 30 8.90 23.59 -7.16
N ILE A 31 10.09 23.75 -6.58
CA ILE A 31 10.26 23.96 -5.15
C ILE A 31 9.61 25.24 -4.63
N ASN A 32 9.48 26.30 -5.44
CA ASN A 32 8.86 27.55 -4.99
C ASN A 32 7.35 27.40 -4.80
N ASN A 33 6.69 26.73 -5.75
CA ASN A 33 5.26 26.39 -5.63
C ASN A 33 5.01 25.50 -4.40
N PHE A 34 5.88 24.50 -4.18
CA PHE A 34 5.82 23.65 -2.99
C PHE A 34 5.98 24.44 -1.69
N LYS A 35 7.03 25.27 -1.57
CA LYS A 35 7.25 26.16 -0.42
C LYS A 35 6.04 27.05 -0.15
N LYS A 36 5.40 27.58 -1.20
CA LYS A 36 4.21 28.40 -1.06
C LYS A 36 3.01 27.61 -0.53
N ALA A 37 2.84 26.37 -0.98
CA ALA A 37 1.81 25.48 -0.45
C ALA A 37 2.04 25.13 1.03
N VAL A 38 3.31 24.95 1.44
CA VAL A 38 3.67 24.79 2.87
C VAL A 38 3.29 26.04 3.66
N GLU A 39 3.64 27.24 3.18
CA GLU A 39 3.28 28.51 3.82
C GLU A 39 1.76 28.65 4.00
N TRP A 40 0.98 28.40 2.95
CA TRP A 40 -0.48 28.42 3.00
C TRP A 40 -1.08 27.42 3.98
N ASN A 41 -0.43 26.26 4.16
CA ASN A 41 -0.86 25.26 5.13
C ASN A 41 -0.57 25.71 6.57
N GLN A 42 0.63 26.25 6.82
CA GLN A 42 1.03 26.78 8.12
C GLN A 42 0.19 28.00 8.54
N ASN A 43 -0.16 28.87 7.59
CA ASN A 43 -1.04 30.03 7.79
C ASN A 43 -2.52 29.65 7.93
N GLN A 44 -2.85 28.36 7.90
CA GLN A 44 -4.23 27.87 8.04
C GLN A 44 -5.18 28.38 6.94
N GLU A 45 -4.67 28.56 5.72
CA GLU A 45 -5.48 29.01 4.57
C GLU A 45 -6.04 27.82 3.80
N TYR A 46 -5.19 26.82 3.54
CA TYR A 46 -5.53 25.63 2.77
C TYR A 46 -5.07 24.34 3.47
N PHE A 47 -5.88 23.29 3.30
CA PHE A 47 -5.51 21.92 3.59
C PHE A 47 -5.13 21.22 2.29
N PHE A 48 -3.95 20.60 2.25
CA PHE A 48 -3.43 19.90 1.07
C PHE A 48 -3.32 18.40 1.36
N ASN A 49 -3.92 17.59 0.51
CA ASN A 49 -3.87 16.14 0.56
C ASN A 49 -3.00 15.61 -0.58
N ILE A 50 -1.69 15.88 -0.50
CA ILE A 50 -0.70 15.54 -1.54
C ILE A 50 -0.22 14.10 -1.40
N ASP A 51 -0.20 13.61 -0.17
CA ASP A 51 0.54 12.40 0.21
C ASP A 51 -0.34 11.16 0.35
N HIS A 52 -1.63 11.30 0.05
CA HIS A 52 -2.61 10.24 0.26
C HIS A 52 -2.29 8.97 -0.54
N ASP A 53 -1.77 9.10 -1.76
CA ASP A 53 -1.41 7.92 -2.58
C ASP A 53 -0.02 7.34 -2.22
N LEU A 54 0.63 7.86 -1.17
CA LEU A 54 1.74 7.17 -0.52
C LEU A 54 1.24 6.02 0.37
N GLU A 55 -0.07 5.94 0.62
CA GLU A 55 -0.70 4.75 1.18
C GLU A 55 -0.47 3.58 0.21
N THR A 56 0.23 2.54 0.66
CA THR A 56 0.43 1.34 -0.14
C THR A 56 -0.94 0.70 -0.40
N GLU A 57 -1.36 0.64 -1.68
CA GLU A 57 -2.47 -0.20 -2.16
C GLU A 57 -2.12 -1.71 -2.06
N ASP A 58 -1.55 -2.14 -0.95
CA ASP A 58 -1.55 -3.55 -0.62
C ASP A 58 -2.94 -3.87 -0.07
N ASP A 59 -3.62 -4.80 -0.72
CA ASP A 59 -4.95 -5.34 -0.39
C ASP A 59 -5.08 -5.87 1.07
N PHE A 60 -4.07 -5.72 1.93
CA PHE A 60 -4.02 -6.26 3.28
C PHE A 60 -3.38 -5.35 4.35
N ASN A 61 -2.80 -4.18 4.02
CA ASN A 61 -2.16 -3.30 5.01
C ASN A 61 -2.78 -1.89 5.00
N SER A 62 -3.85 -1.70 5.77
CA SER A 62 -4.50 -0.39 5.97
C SER A 62 -3.73 0.56 6.89
N ASP A 63 -2.54 0.18 7.35
CA ASP A 63 -1.90 0.76 8.53
C ASP A 63 -0.53 1.39 8.25
N ALA A 64 -0.16 1.55 6.97
CA ALA A 64 0.94 2.40 6.57
C ALA A 64 0.57 3.85 6.93
N THR A 65 1.23 4.41 7.95
CA THR A 65 1.18 5.86 8.21
C THR A 65 1.74 6.56 6.98
N SER A 66 0.88 7.27 6.26
CA SER A 66 1.27 8.12 5.14
C SER A 66 2.39 9.07 5.60
N ILE A 67 3.49 9.11 4.85
CA ILE A 67 4.46 10.19 4.96
C ILE A 67 3.71 11.50 4.75
N ASN A 68 3.88 12.48 5.64
CA ASN A 68 3.38 13.83 5.43
C ASN A 68 4.54 14.67 4.90
N LEU A 69 4.56 14.94 3.59
CA LEU A 69 5.65 15.65 2.92
C LEU A 69 5.86 17.06 3.48
N PHE A 70 4.78 17.71 3.92
CA PHE A 70 4.88 19.05 4.50
C PHE A 70 5.51 18.99 5.89
N GLU A 71 5.12 18.01 6.71
CA GLU A 71 5.78 17.77 8.01
C GLU A 71 7.24 17.37 7.82
N GLU A 72 7.55 16.48 6.88
CA GLU A 72 8.94 16.10 6.60
C GLU A 72 9.79 17.31 6.20
N TYR A 73 9.27 18.16 5.31
CA TYR A 73 9.95 19.38 4.88
C TYR A 73 10.11 20.42 6.01
N THR A 74 9.15 20.52 6.92
CA THR A 74 9.13 21.54 7.99
C THR A 74 9.79 21.10 9.29
N ASN A 75 9.94 19.78 9.54
CA ASN A 75 10.62 19.19 10.70
C ASN A 75 12.17 19.35 10.62
N LEU A 76 12.64 20.56 10.35
CA LEU A 76 14.05 20.93 10.30
C LEU A 76 14.63 21.21 11.69
N ASP A 77 13.79 21.46 12.69
CA ASP A 77 14.19 21.89 14.03
C ASP A 77 14.93 20.82 14.85
N LEU A 78 14.91 19.57 14.38
CA LEU A 78 15.61 18.43 15.01
C LEU A 78 16.97 18.12 14.36
N LYS A 79 17.39 18.88 13.35
CA LYS A 79 18.60 18.63 12.54
C LYS A 79 19.68 19.67 12.83
N THR A 80 20.95 19.25 12.82
CA THR A 80 22.08 20.20 12.84
C THR A 80 22.07 21.07 11.58
N GLU A 81 22.76 22.22 11.58
CA GLU A 81 22.82 23.09 10.39
C GLU A 81 23.38 22.37 9.16
N GLU A 82 24.32 21.44 9.35
CA GLU A 82 24.86 20.58 8.29
C GLU A 82 23.80 19.60 7.75
N GLN A 83 23.07 18.94 8.65
CA GLN A 83 21.98 18.03 8.28
C GLN A 83 20.79 18.76 7.63
N LYS A 84 20.56 20.02 7.97
CA LYS A 84 19.55 20.87 7.31
C LYS A 84 19.97 21.20 5.89
N ALA A 85 21.24 21.57 5.67
CA ALA A 85 21.76 21.86 4.34
C ALA A 85 21.68 20.62 3.42
N GLU A 86 22.18 19.47 3.90
CA GLU A 86 22.11 18.20 3.16
C GLU A 86 20.66 17.80 2.85
N PHE A 87 19.76 17.96 3.81
CA PHE A 87 18.34 17.68 3.62
C PHE A 87 17.71 18.58 2.55
N LEU A 88 17.98 19.89 2.59
CA LEU A 88 17.45 20.83 1.60
C LEU A 88 18.03 20.58 0.20
N ASP A 89 19.32 20.25 0.10
CA ASP A 89 19.96 19.89 -1.16
C ASP A 89 19.33 18.62 -1.77
N LYS A 90 19.06 17.61 -0.92
CA LYS A 90 18.32 16.42 -1.35
C LYS A 90 16.92 16.77 -1.87
N TRP A 91 16.17 17.62 -1.16
CA TRP A 91 14.85 18.06 -1.63
C TRP A 91 14.91 18.83 -2.96
N VAL A 92 15.89 19.71 -3.13
CA VAL A 92 16.11 20.41 -4.41
C VAL A 92 16.40 19.41 -5.53
N SER A 93 17.16 18.34 -5.25
CA SER A 93 17.46 17.32 -6.25
C SER A 93 16.21 16.60 -6.78
N PHE A 94 15.22 16.33 -5.91
CA PHE A 94 13.94 15.72 -6.31
C PHE A 94 13.16 16.57 -7.31
N PHE A 95 13.12 17.90 -7.12
CA PHE A 95 12.47 18.81 -8.06
C PHE A 95 13.25 19.02 -9.36
N ASN A 96 14.57 18.78 -9.34
CA ASN A 96 15.45 18.92 -10.50
C ASN A 96 15.63 17.62 -11.30
N SER A 97 15.05 16.51 -10.84
CA SER A 97 15.03 15.23 -11.56
C SER A 97 14.50 15.40 -12.99
N ASP A 98 15.08 14.69 -13.95
CA ASP A 98 14.66 14.75 -15.35
C ASP A 98 13.22 14.23 -15.56
N ASP A 99 12.82 13.24 -14.77
CA ASP A 99 11.46 12.69 -14.75
C ASP A 99 10.50 13.54 -13.90
N GLY A 100 11.01 14.50 -13.14
CA GLY A 100 10.31 15.38 -12.20
C GLY A 100 10.11 14.77 -10.82
N PHE A 101 9.36 15.47 -9.97
CA PHE A 101 9.18 15.07 -8.57
C PHE A 101 8.40 13.75 -8.47
N ASN A 102 9.10 12.68 -8.10
CA ASN A 102 8.53 11.35 -7.98
C ASN A 102 8.17 11.05 -6.51
N LEU A 103 6.87 10.92 -6.25
CA LEU A 103 6.35 10.58 -4.93
C LEU A 103 6.80 9.19 -4.46
N ASP A 104 7.05 8.25 -5.38
CA ASP A 104 7.48 6.90 -5.03
C ASP A 104 8.90 6.87 -4.45
N GLU A 105 9.71 7.93 -4.57
CA GLU A 105 11.01 8.04 -3.90
C GLU A 105 10.89 8.12 -2.37
N PHE A 106 9.70 8.44 -1.87
CA PHE A 106 9.37 8.42 -0.44
C PHE A 106 8.83 7.06 -0.01
N LYS A 107 8.52 6.14 -0.94
CA LYS A 107 8.15 4.75 -0.63
C LYS A 107 9.43 3.92 -0.54
N GLY A 108 9.91 3.69 0.69
CA GLY A 108 11.27 3.22 0.98
C GLY A 108 11.80 2.01 0.19
N ASP A 109 10.93 1.09 -0.25
CA ASP A 109 11.30 -0.16 -0.94
C ASP A 109 11.09 -0.15 -2.46
N ALA A 110 10.38 0.86 -2.99
CA ALA A 110 9.89 0.86 -4.37
C ALA A 110 11.02 1.13 -5.39
N ILE A 111 12.01 1.93 -5.01
CA ILE A 111 13.14 2.28 -5.87
C ILE A 111 14.00 1.05 -6.12
N GLU A 112 14.39 0.33 -5.07
CA GLU A 112 15.26 -0.84 -5.17
C GLU A 112 14.59 -1.97 -5.93
N ASP A 113 13.29 -2.21 -5.68
CA ASP A 113 12.49 -3.16 -6.45
C ASP A 113 12.45 -2.78 -7.94
N GLY A 114 12.28 -1.48 -8.25
CA GLY A 114 12.28 -0.95 -9.61
C GLY A 114 13.61 -1.16 -10.32
N LEU A 115 14.72 -0.80 -9.69
CA LEU A 115 16.07 -0.94 -10.23
C LEU A 115 16.45 -2.42 -10.44
N GLU A 116 16.22 -3.27 -9.44
CA GLU A 116 16.53 -4.70 -9.53
C GLU A 116 15.71 -5.36 -10.65
N PHE A 117 14.41 -5.05 -10.74
CA PHE A 117 13.57 -5.61 -11.79
C PHE A 117 13.91 -5.06 -13.18
N GLY A 118 14.23 -3.77 -13.31
CA GLY A 118 14.69 -3.17 -14.57
C GLY A 118 15.90 -3.91 -15.14
N GLN A 119 16.89 -4.21 -14.29
CA GLN A 119 18.04 -5.03 -14.67
C GLN A 119 17.64 -6.43 -15.15
N LYS A 120 16.67 -7.08 -14.48
CA LYS A 120 16.14 -8.39 -14.91
C LYS A 120 15.40 -8.33 -16.25
N VAL A 121 14.77 -7.21 -16.57
CA VAL A 121 14.15 -6.99 -17.89
C VAL A 121 15.22 -6.85 -18.98
N ILE A 122 16.33 -6.14 -18.72
CA ILE A 122 17.48 -6.07 -19.65
C ILE A 122 18.02 -7.47 -19.93
N GLU A 123 18.36 -8.23 -18.87
CA GLU A 123 18.85 -9.62 -18.99
C GLU A 123 17.88 -10.51 -19.79
N TYR A 124 16.56 -10.37 -19.56
CA TYR A 124 15.54 -11.10 -20.30
C TYR A 124 15.56 -10.77 -21.80
N PHE A 125 15.69 -9.50 -22.18
CA PHE A 125 15.74 -9.10 -23.58
C PHE A 125 17.07 -9.43 -24.27
N ASP A 126 18.19 -9.45 -23.54
CA ASP A 126 19.47 -9.94 -24.08
C ASP A 126 19.38 -11.43 -24.42
N LEU A 127 18.80 -12.26 -23.52
CA LEU A 127 18.53 -13.67 -23.81
C LEU A 127 17.63 -13.85 -25.04
N LYS A 128 16.61 -12.99 -25.16
CA LYS A 128 15.71 -12.99 -26.32
C LYS A 128 16.41 -12.56 -27.61
N GLN A 129 17.29 -11.56 -27.55
CA GLN A 129 18.10 -11.15 -28.70
C GLN A 129 18.99 -12.30 -29.19
N ILE A 130 19.73 -12.94 -28.30
CA ILE A 130 20.63 -14.06 -28.66
C ILE A 130 19.86 -15.18 -29.36
N LYS A 131 18.65 -15.47 -28.86
CA LYS A 131 17.80 -16.54 -29.38
C LYS A 131 17.11 -16.20 -30.71
N ASP A 132 16.46 -15.04 -30.77
CA ASP A 132 15.53 -14.70 -31.85
C ASP A 132 16.19 -13.81 -32.92
N TYR A 133 17.24 -13.07 -32.57
CA TYR A 133 17.91 -12.07 -33.41
C TYR A 133 19.45 -12.11 -33.29
N PRO A 134 20.10 -13.28 -33.54
CA PRO A 134 21.53 -13.47 -33.28
C PRO A 134 22.46 -12.53 -34.07
N ASN A 135 21.97 -11.94 -35.18
CA ASN A 135 22.73 -11.01 -36.02
C ASN A 135 22.49 -9.52 -35.69
N LYS A 136 21.70 -9.23 -34.65
CA LYS A 136 21.39 -7.87 -34.20
C LYS A 136 22.08 -7.59 -32.87
N LEU A 137 22.33 -6.33 -32.60
CA LEU A 137 22.98 -5.87 -31.37
C LEU A 137 21.96 -5.29 -30.38
N THR A 138 22.37 -5.20 -29.11
CA THR A 138 21.72 -4.40 -28.08
C THR A 138 22.61 -3.24 -27.67
N LYS A 139 22.02 -2.17 -27.12
CA LYS A 139 22.78 -1.02 -26.60
C LYS A 139 22.10 -0.46 -25.35
N ASP A 140 22.87 -0.38 -24.28
CA ASP A 140 22.50 0.32 -23.05
C ASP A 140 23.05 1.76 -23.05
N PHE A 141 22.20 2.71 -22.65
CA PHE A 141 22.49 4.14 -22.50
C PHE A 141 22.54 4.60 -21.04
N ASN A 142 22.40 3.70 -20.06
CA ASN A 142 22.45 4.02 -18.62
C ASN A 142 23.76 4.68 -18.17
N ASP A 143 24.89 4.34 -18.80
CA ASP A 143 26.22 4.88 -18.44
C ASP A 143 26.46 6.34 -18.88
N THR A 144 25.45 7.02 -19.41
CA THR A 144 25.58 8.40 -19.91
C THR A 144 25.54 9.44 -18.79
N ALA A 145 26.43 10.44 -18.84
CA ALA A 145 26.63 11.39 -17.75
C ALA A 145 25.41 12.30 -17.46
N ASN A 146 24.60 12.60 -18.48
CA ASN A 146 23.36 13.38 -18.35
C ASN A 146 22.41 13.07 -19.52
N ILE A 147 21.15 13.50 -19.40
CA ILE A 147 20.12 13.23 -20.41
C ILE A 147 20.41 13.87 -21.78
N ILE A 148 21.14 14.99 -21.84
CA ILE A 148 21.48 15.66 -23.10
C ILE A 148 22.43 14.76 -23.90
N ASP A 149 23.45 14.20 -23.24
CA ASP A 149 24.39 13.26 -23.85
C ASP A 149 23.68 11.98 -24.27
N ALA A 150 22.77 11.45 -23.43
CA ALA A 150 21.94 10.30 -23.77
C ALA A 150 21.12 10.53 -25.04
N VAL A 151 20.48 11.71 -25.17
CA VAL A 151 19.70 12.10 -26.35
C VAL A 151 20.59 12.19 -27.58
N ASN A 152 21.77 12.80 -27.46
CA ASN A 152 22.69 12.96 -28.59
C ASN A 152 23.19 11.60 -29.10
N GLN A 153 23.60 10.72 -28.18
CA GLN A 153 24.05 9.37 -28.54
C GLN A 153 22.93 8.53 -29.14
N THR A 154 21.71 8.62 -28.59
CA THR A 154 20.52 7.93 -29.11
C THR A 154 20.22 8.40 -30.53
N LYS A 155 20.21 9.72 -30.77
CA LYS A 155 19.97 10.32 -32.11
C LYS A 155 21.04 9.89 -33.12
N GLU A 156 22.31 9.87 -32.72
CA GLU A 156 23.40 9.46 -33.59
C GLU A 156 23.29 7.98 -33.98
N LEU A 157 23.08 7.09 -33.00
CA LEU A 157 22.92 5.66 -33.24
C LEU A 157 21.73 5.37 -34.14
N LEU A 158 20.56 5.97 -33.87
CA LEU A 158 19.35 5.74 -34.67
C LEU A 158 19.45 6.34 -36.09
N LYS A 159 20.28 7.36 -36.30
CA LYS A 159 20.48 7.94 -37.63
C LYS A 159 21.40 7.10 -38.52
N TYR A 160 22.46 6.53 -37.95
CA TYR A 160 23.53 5.89 -38.73
C TYR A 160 23.54 4.36 -38.63
N HIS A 161 23.05 3.80 -37.53
CA HIS A 161 23.24 2.39 -37.19
C HIS A 161 21.95 1.65 -36.78
N GLN A 162 20.76 2.26 -36.94
CA GLN A 162 19.47 1.66 -36.51
C GLN A 162 19.29 0.20 -36.95
N ASN A 163 19.69 -0.13 -38.18
CA ASN A 163 19.52 -1.47 -38.74
C ASN A 163 20.44 -2.53 -38.14
N GLU A 164 21.42 -2.16 -37.32
CA GLU A 164 22.31 -3.10 -36.64
C GLU A 164 21.73 -3.56 -35.30
N TYR A 165 20.81 -2.80 -34.70
CA TYR A 165 20.29 -3.03 -33.36
C TYR A 165 18.85 -3.58 -33.38
N ILE A 166 18.47 -4.32 -32.34
CA ILE A 166 17.09 -4.79 -32.11
C ILE A 166 16.48 -4.21 -30.84
N TYR A 167 17.26 -4.11 -29.75
CA TYR A 167 16.82 -3.53 -28.48
C TYR A 167 17.78 -2.42 -28.06
N LEU A 168 17.22 -1.30 -27.63
CA LEU A 168 17.93 -0.24 -26.94
C LEU A 168 17.39 -0.16 -25.51
N TYR A 169 18.27 -0.07 -24.53
CA TYR A 169 17.92 0.09 -23.12
C TYR A 169 18.17 1.53 -22.69
N GLU A 170 17.16 2.14 -22.09
CA GLU A 170 17.18 3.54 -21.64
C GLU A 170 17.55 4.59 -22.73
N PRO A 171 17.21 4.41 -24.03
CA PRO A 171 17.42 5.48 -25.02
C PRO A 171 16.60 6.73 -24.64
N ALA A 172 17.22 7.89 -24.81
CA ALA A 172 16.63 9.16 -24.43
C ALA A 172 16.17 9.98 -25.64
N PHE A 173 15.02 10.64 -25.49
CA PHE A 173 14.45 11.54 -26.50
C PHE A 173 14.02 12.86 -25.85
N GLU A 174 14.06 13.93 -26.63
CA GLU A 174 13.58 15.25 -26.22
C GLU A 174 12.67 15.84 -27.28
N PHE A 175 11.78 16.75 -26.86
CA PHE A 175 11.00 17.58 -27.76
C PHE A 175 10.86 19.00 -27.21
N ASP A 176 10.76 19.96 -28.13
CA ASP A 176 10.55 21.38 -27.84
C ASP A 176 11.61 21.98 -26.89
N ASN A 177 12.88 21.87 -27.27
CA ASN A 177 14.03 22.36 -26.50
C ASN A 177 14.06 21.78 -25.08
N PHE A 178 13.94 20.45 -24.94
CA PHE A 178 13.93 19.76 -23.65
C PHE A 178 12.77 20.14 -22.70
N ASN A 179 11.69 20.76 -23.19
CA ASN A 179 10.47 20.90 -22.39
C ASN A 179 9.79 19.57 -22.14
N LEU A 180 9.92 18.62 -23.07
CA LEU A 180 9.55 17.23 -22.87
C LEU A 180 10.79 16.36 -23.03
N LYS A 181 10.97 15.40 -22.13
CA LYS A 181 12.12 14.51 -22.08
C LYS A 181 11.66 13.14 -21.64
N VAL A 182 12.15 12.09 -22.27
CA VAL A 182 11.82 10.72 -21.90
C VAL A 182 13.05 9.82 -22.05
N LYS A 183 13.18 8.86 -21.14
CA LYS A 183 13.96 7.64 -21.34
C LYS A 183 13.00 6.47 -21.37
N CYS A 184 13.16 5.60 -22.36
CA CYS A 184 12.34 4.38 -22.49
C CYS A 184 13.11 3.22 -21.89
N ASP A 185 12.53 2.43 -20.99
CA ASP A 185 13.24 1.30 -20.37
C ASP A 185 13.76 0.32 -21.43
N VAL A 186 12.90 -0.09 -22.36
CA VAL A 186 13.27 -0.88 -23.54
C VAL A 186 12.58 -0.33 -24.78
N LEU A 187 13.36 0.00 -25.80
CA LEU A 187 12.87 0.34 -27.14
C LEU A 187 13.28 -0.75 -28.13
N LYS A 188 12.30 -1.47 -28.66
CA LYS A 188 12.53 -2.45 -29.72
C LYS A 188 12.42 -1.78 -31.08
N LEU A 189 13.41 -2.03 -31.95
CA LEU A 189 13.51 -1.45 -33.27
C LEU A 189 12.97 -2.42 -34.34
N ASN A 190 11.92 -2.01 -35.05
CA ASN A 190 11.32 -2.78 -36.14
C ASN A 190 11.80 -2.33 -37.54
N GLY A 191 12.64 -1.29 -37.61
CA GLY A 191 13.18 -0.71 -38.85
C GLY A 191 12.27 0.35 -39.47
N ASN A 192 12.78 1.17 -40.40
CA ASN A 192 12.02 2.26 -41.04
C ASN A 192 11.31 3.20 -40.05
N ASN A 193 11.98 3.55 -38.94
CA ASN A 193 11.43 4.34 -37.82
C ASN A 193 10.26 3.70 -37.05
N HIS A 194 9.92 2.44 -37.33
CA HIS A 194 8.95 1.69 -36.55
C HIS A 194 9.58 1.16 -35.26
N VAL A 195 8.89 1.36 -34.14
CA VAL A 195 9.37 0.99 -32.80
C VAL A 195 8.24 0.43 -31.93
N GLU A 196 8.64 -0.34 -30.93
CA GLU A 196 7.76 -0.84 -29.87
C GLU A 196 8.37 -0.45 -28.51
N ILE A 197 7.55 0.16 -27.65
CA ILE A 197 7.97 0.63 -26.31
C ILE A 197 7.57 -0.40 -25.28
N ILE A 198 8.53 -0.85 -24.46
CA ILE A 198 8.26 -1.73 -23.32
C ILE A 198 8.77 -1.06 -22.05
N GLU A 199 7.84 -0.72 -21.15
CA GLU A 199 8.14 -0.13 -19.85
C GLU A 199 8.24 -1.22 -18.78
N ALA A 200 9.35 -1.27 -18.04
CA ALA A 200 9.58 -2.17 -16.93
C ALA A 200 8.95 -1.62 -15.65
N LYS A 201 8.02 -2.36 -15.06
CA LYS A 201 7.42 -2.01 -13.76
C LYS A 201 7.56 -3.18 -12.80
N ALA A 202 8.17 -2.95 -11.64
CA ALA A 202 8.18 -3.88 -10.52
C ALA A 202 6.77 -3.99 -9.93
N THR A 203 5.92 -4.77 -10.58
CA THR A 203 4.49 -4.95 -10.27
C THR A 203 4.05 -6.31 -10.79
N THR A 204 2.96 -6.84 -10.27
CA THR A 204 2.34 -8.07 -10.77
C THR A 204 1.13 -7.83 -11.66
N LYS A 205 0.69 -6.57 -11.79
CA LYS A 205 -0.47 -6.18 -12.60
C LYS A 205 -0.23 -4.83 -13.28
N VAL A 206 -0.76 -4.67 -14.49
CA VAL A 206 -0.79 -3.37 -15.18
C VAL A 206 -1.77 -2.45 -14.46
N LYS A 207 -1.33 -1.24 -14.14
CA LYS A 207 -2.11 -0.21 -13.43
C LYS A 207 -2.38 1.00 -14.32
N LYS A 208 -3.26 1.90 -13.87
CA LYS A 208 -3.67 3.09 -14.64
C LYS A 208 -2.48 4.04 -14.82
N GLU A 209 -1.59 4.13 -13.84
CA GLU A 209 -0.39 4.95 -13.91
C GLU A 209 0.57 4.55 -15.04
N HIS A 210 0.78 3.26 -15.26
CA HIS A 210 1.69 2.78 -16.30
C HIS A 210 1.19 3.16 -17.70
N PHE A 211 -0.12 3.23 -17.90
CA PHE A 211 -0.70 3.67 -19.17
C PHE A 211 -0.34 5.13 -19.47
N TRP A 212 -0.42 6.02 -18.48
CA TRP A 212 -0.08 7.44 -18.69
C TRP A 212 1.42 7.69 -18.83
N ASP A 213 2.26 6.86 -18.20
CA ASP A 213 3.70 6.83 -18.51
C ASP A 213 3.90 6.56 -20.01
N LEU A 214 3.32 5.47 -20.54
CA LEU A 214 3.42 5.11 -21.96
C LEU A 214 2.85 6.18 -22.90
N VAL A 215 1.71 6.81 -22.59
CA VAL A 215 1.14 7.91 -23.39
C VAL A 215 2.15 9.04 -23.57
N TYR A 216 2.86 9.41 -22.50
CA TYR A 216 3.90 10.44 -22.56
C TYR A 216 5.03 10.02 -23.49
N GLN A 217 5.52 8.78 -23.38
CA GLN A 217 6.63 8.30 -24.21
C GLN A 217 6.25 8.26 -25.69
N VAL A 218 5.08 7.69 -26.01
CA VAL A 218 4.57 7.63 -27.39
C VAL A 218 4.51 9.03 -27.99
N TYR A 219 3.95 9.99 -27.25
CA TYR A 219 3.84 11.37 -27.72
C TYR A 219 5.21 11.98 -28.05
N VAL A 220 6.21 11.81 -27.17
CA VAL A 220 7.57 12.35 -27.42
C VAL A 220 8.24 11.66 -28.62
N LEU A 221 8.11 10.33 -28.76
CA LEU A 221 8.71 9.59 -29.87
C LEU A 221 8.05 9.95 -31.22
N GLU A 222 6.72 10.06 -31.28
CA GLU A 222 6.01 10.47 -32.50
C GLU A 222 6.39 11.89 -32.93
N LYS A 223 6.59 12.82 -31.99
CA LYS A 223 7.11 14.17 -32.29
C LYS A 223 8.54 14.16 -32.83
N ASN A 224 9.30 13.09 -32.58
CA ASN A 224 10.62 12.85 -33.15
C ASN A 224 10.59 12.07 -34.47
N GLY A 225 9.41 11.77 -35.03
CA GLY A 225 9.25 11.14 -36.33
C GLY A 225 9.29 9.60 -36.31
N TYR A 226 9.17 8.99 -35.14
CA TYR A 226 9.02 7.53 -35.00
C TYR A 226 7.56 7.11 -35.11
N ILE A 227 7.34 5.87 -35.56
CA ILE A 227 6.02 5.24 -35.63
C ILE A 227 5.97 4.19 -34.54
N VAL A 228 5.15 4.41 -33.51
CA VAL A 228 5.00 3.43 -32.44
C VAL A 228 3.96 2.39 -32.86
N ASP A 229 4.41 1.16 -33.09
CA ASP A 229 3.55 0.05 -33.51
C ASP A 229 2.75 -0.56 -32.36
N ASN A 230 3.36 -0.56 -31.18
CA ASN A 230 2.80 -1.20 -29.99
C ASN A 230 3.48 -0.67 -28.72
N ILE A 231 2.78 -0.84 -27.60
CA ILE A 231 3.26 -0.51 -26.25
C ILE A 231 2.94 -1.64 -25.28
N ALA A 232 3.86 -1.93 -24.37
CA ALA A 232 3.72 -3.02 -23.41
C ALA A 232 4.30 -2.66 -22.04
N ILE A 233 3.88 -3.40 -21.01
CA ILE A 233 4.51 -3.38 -19.69
C ILE A 233 5.24 -4.70 -19.47
N ALA A 234 6.55 -4.65 -19.24
CA ALA A 234 7.27 -5.76 -18.62
C ALA A 234 6.94 -5.76 -17.13
N ARG A 235 6.41 -6.87 -16.61
CA ARG A 235 5.99 -7.02 -15.22
C ARG A 235 6.36 -8.39 -14.65
N LEU A 236 6.26 -8.53 -13.34
CA LEU A 236 6.54 -9.78 -12.64
C LEU A 236 5.37 -10.76 -12.82
N ASN A 237 5.69 -12.02 -13.09
CA ASN A 237 4.73 -13.12 -13.06
C ASN A 237 4.42 -13.52 -11.61
N LYS A 238 3.21 -13.17 -11.12
CA LYS A 238 2.79 -13.51 -9.74
C LYS A 238 2.75 -15.01 -9.43
N ASN A 239 2.65 -15.86 -10.44
CA ASN A 239 2.56 -17.31 -10.31
C ASN A 239 3.93 -18.00 -10.42
N TYR A 240 4.99 -17.26 -10.76
CA TYR A 240 6.35 -17.79 -10.73
C TYR A 240 6.74 -18.20 -9.31
N LEU A 241 7.35 -19.37 -9.16
CA LEU A 241 7.99 -19.81 -7.92
C LEU A 241 9.46 -20.06 -8.23
N ARG A 242 10.37 -19.38 -7.52
CA ARG A 242 11.81 -19.58 -7.72
C ARG A 242 12.22 -20.99 -7.30
N ASP A 243 13.06 -21.64 -8.11
CA ASP A 243 13.62 -22.97 -7.81
C ASP A 243 12.51 -23.99 -7.45
N TYR A 244 11.43 -23.91 -8.24
CA TYR A 244 10.27 -24.78 -8.13
C TYR A 244 9.57 -24.89 -9.49
N ASP A 245 9.52 -26.09 -10.04
CA ASP A 245 8.87 -26.31 -11.33
C ASP A 245 7.34 -26.29 -11.19
N THR A 246 6.73 -25.40 -11.97
CA THR A 246 5.29 -25.26 -12.11
C THR A 246 4.85 -25.60 -13.53
N SER A 247 3.64 -26.15 -13.67
CA SER A 247 3.02 -26.34 -14.98
C SER A 247 2.63 -25.00 -15.61
N LEU A 248 2.47 -24.97 -16.93
CA LEU A 248 2.03 -23.77 -17.68
C LEU A 248 0.70 -23.19 -17.17
N ASP A 249 -0.26 -24.04 -16.75
CA ASP A 249 -1.57 -23.62 -16.25
C ASP A 249 -1.60 -23.35 -14.73
N PHE A 250 -0.43 -23.22 -14.09
CA PHE A 250 -0.34 -23.05 -12.64
C PHE A 250 -0.90 -21.70 -12.19
N ASP A 251 -1.96 -21.73 -11.39
CA ASP A 251 -2.44 -20.58 -10.62
C ASP A 251 -2.15 -20.80 -9.13
N LEU A 252 -1.26 -19.98 -8.58
CA LEU A 252 -0.79 -20.12 -7.20
C LEU A 252 -1.93 -19.95 -6.20
N LYS A 253 -2.83 -18.99 -6.43
CA LYS A 253 -3.94 -18.70 -5.52
C LYS A 253 -4.90 -19.88 -5.45
N THR A 254 -5.36 -20.36 -6.60
CA THR A 254 -6.28 -21.50 -6.70
C THR A 254 -5.66 -22.75 -6.09
N SER A 255 -4.37 -23.01 -6.36
CA SER A 255 -3.65 -24.15 -5.80
C SER A 255 -3.57 -24.10 -4.27
N ILE A 256 -3.32 -22.92 -3.69
CA ILE A 256 -3.33 -22.73 -2.23
C ILE A 256 -4.74 -22.96 -1.67
N ASP A 257 -5.77 -22.39 -2.29
CA ASP A 257 -7.16 -22.51 -1.81
C ASP A 257 -7.62 -23.98 -1.85
N GLU A 258 -7.36 -24.71 -2.94
CA GLU A 258 -7.64 -26.15 -3.05
C GLU A 258 -6.86 -26.98 -2.02
N PHE A 259 -5.56 -26.69 -1.85
CA PHE A 259 -4.73 -27.37 -0.85
C PHE A 259 -5.27 -27.17 0.55
N VAL A 260 -5.58 -25.94 0.96
CA VAL A 260 -6.10 -25.62 2.29
C VAL A 260 -7.45 -26.30 2.52
N ASN A 261 -8.34 -26.29 1.53
CA ASN A 261 -9.66 -26.91 1.62
C ASN A 261 -9.62 -28.44 1.76
N SER A 262 -8.52 -29.08 1.36
CA SER A 262 -8.32 -30.53 1.52
C SER A 262 -8.09 -30.97 2.98
N TYR A 263 -7.78 -30.04 3.89
CA TYR A 263 -7.58 -30.34 5.31
C TYR A 263 -8.80 -29.92 6.14
N GLN A 264 -9.55 -30.88 6.65
CA GLN A 264 -10.71 -30.63 7.52
C GLN A 264 -10.54 -31.28 8.89
N ASN A 265 -11.07 -30.61 9.92
CA ASN A 265 -11.16 -31.13 11.30
C ASN A 265 -9.82 -31.59 11.90
N ILE A 266 -8.78 -30.75 11.79
CA ILE A 266 -7.47 -31.08 12.36
C ILE A 266 -7.56 -31.11 13.90
N SER A 267 -7.13 -32.19 14.53
CA SER A 267 -7.08 -32.28 15.99
C SER A 267 -5.79 -31.72 16.57
N PHE A 268 -5.86 -31.15 17.78
CA PHE A 268 -4.69 -30.64 18.51
C PHE A 268 -3.59 -31.71 18.67
N LYS A 269 -3.98 -32.96 18.93
CA LYS A 269 -3.04 -34.07 19.10
C LYS A 269 -2.22 -34.32 17.82
N GLN A 270 -2.89 -34.41 16.66
CA GLN A 270 -2.21 -34.59 15.37
C GLN A 270 -1.22 -33.45 15.08
N ALA A 271 -1.62 -32.21 15.35
CA ALA A 271 -0.75 -31.05 15.21
C ALA A 271 0.45 -31.13 16.16
N LYS A 272 0.21 -31.41 17.44
CA LYS A 272 1.23 -31.48 18.50
C LYS A 272 2.26 -32.58 18.23
N ASP A 273 1.83 -33.77 17.79
CA ASP A 273 2.72 -34.90 17.47
C ASP A 273 3.74 -34.53 16.38
N ILE A 274 3.35 -33.72 15.40
CA ILE A 274 4.26 -33.22 14.35
C ILE A 274 5.21 -32.17 14.91
N VAL A 275 4.70 -31.24 15.73
CA VAL A 275 5.54 -30.21 16.38
C VAL A 275 6.60 -30.84 17.29
N ASP A 276 6.25 -31.88 18.03
CA ASP A 276 7.19 -32.59 18.92
C ASP A 276 8.32 -33.32 18.16
N ASN A 277 8.10 -33.60 16.88
CA ASN A 277 9.09 -34.24 16.01
C ASN A 277 9.66 -33.29 14.95
N ILE A 278 9.41 -31.97 15.07
CA ILE A 278 9.69 -31.00 14.00
C ILE A 278 11.18 -30.94 13.63
N ASP A 279 12.07 -31.10 14.61
CA ASP A 279 13.53 -31.06 14.39
C ASP A 279 14.05 -32.23 13.55
N ASN A 280 13.27 -33.32 13.44
CA ASN A 280 13.60 -34.49 12.65
C ASN A 280 13.05 -34.42 11.21
N LEU A 281 12.28 -33.38 10.88
CA LEU A 281 11.69 -33.23 9.56
C LEU A 281 12.66 -32.54 8.60
N ASP A 282 12.96 -33.19 7.48
CA ASP A 282 13.56 -32.49 6.35
C ASP A 282 12.49 -31.64 5.64
N LEU A 283 12.53 -30.33 5.85
CA LEU A 283 11.59 -29.36 5.29
C LEU A 283 11.96 -28.89 3.87
N GLY A 284 13.13 -29.29 3.35
CA GLY A 284 13.58 -28.90 2.02
C GLY A 284 13.80 -27.39 1.87
N PHE A 285 14.34 -26.75 2.91
CA PHE A 285 14.92 -25.40 2.80
C PHE A 285 16.30 -25.51 2.15
N LYS A 286 16.64 -24.53 1.30
CA LYS A 286 17.94 -24.40 0.65
C LYS A 286 18.63 -23.14 1.19
N ASN A 287 19.94 -23.24 1.44
CA ASN A 287 20.75 -22.06 1.72
C ASN A 287 20.92 -21.21 0.46
N LEU A 288 21.24 -19.93 0.60
CA LEU A 288 21.35 -19.00 -0.54
C LEU A 288 22.33 -19.48 -1.63
N ASP A 289 23.41 -20.15 -1.25
CA ASP A 289 24.44 -20.71 -2.16
C ASP A 289 24.00 -21.98 -2.91
N GLN A 290 22.83 -22.52 -2.58
CA GLN A 290 22.27 -23.75 -3.16
C GLN A 290 21.08 -23.51 -4.09
N ILE A 291 20.62 -22.26 -4.21
CA ILE A 291 19.43 -21.90 -5.00
C ILE A 291 19.84 -21.68 -6.44
N GLU A 292 19.03 -22.19 -7.37
CA GLU A 292 19.21 -21.96 -8.80
C GLU A 292 19.06 -20.46 -9.16
N ASP A 293 19.66 -20.10 -10.30
CA ASP A 293 19.46 -18.79 -10.92
C ASP A 293 17.99 -18.58 -11.29
N LEU A 294 17.59 -17.31 -11.44
CA LEU A 294 16.23 -16.97 -11.81
C LEU A 294 15.91 -17.43 -13.24
N ASP A 295 14.81 -18.15 -13.42
CA ASP A 295 14.27 -18.41 -14.75
C ASP A 295 13.54 -17.17 -15.26
N LEU A 296 14.28 -16.31 -15.96
CA LEU A 296 13.76 -15.03 -16.47
C LEU A 296 12.59 -15.21 -17.44
N ASN A 297 12.53 -16.32 -18.18
CA ASN A 297 11.42 -16.60 -19.10
C ASN A 297 10.12 -16.91 -18.36
N LYS A 298 10.20 -17.42 -17.12
CA LYS A 298 9.03 -17.63 -16.25
C LYS A 298 8.75 -16.41 -15.36
N LEU A 299 9.77 -15.65 -14.97
CA LEU A 299 9.65 -14.50 -14.05
C LEU A 299 9.11 -13.25 -14.75
N VAL A 300 9.61 -12.91 -15.95
CA VAL A 300 9.26 -11.69 -16.67
C VAL A 300 8.10 -11.96 -17.63
N GLU A 301 7.03 -11.18 -17.51
CA GLU A 301 5.88 -11.23 -18.42
C GLU A 301 5.74 -9.91 -19.17
N ILE A 302 5.69 -9.97 -20.51
CA ILE A 302 5.41 -8.82 -21.36
C ILE A 302 3.90 -8.72 -21.55
N ASP A 303 3.25 -7.83 -20.79
CA ASP A 303 1.81 -7.66 -20.80
C ASP A 303 1.42 -6.52 -21.75
N TYR A 304 0.87 -6.91 -22.90
CA TYR A 304 0.31 -5.99 -23.88
C TYR A 304 -1.08 -5.49 -23.50
N PHE A 305 -1.72 -6.11 -22.51
CA PHE A 305 -3.07 -5.75 -22.16
C PHE A 305 -3.11 -4.65 -21.11
N THR A 306 -4.12 -3.81 -21.26
CA THR A 306 -4.37 -2.68 -20.38
C THR A 306 -4.80 -3.09 -18.95
N TYR A 307 -4.85 -2.10 -18.06
CA TYR A 307 -5.34 -2.25 -16.69
C TYR A 307 -6.84 -2.61 -16.64
N GLY A 308 -7.22 -3.39 -15.63
CA GLY A 308 -8.59 -3.85 -15.38
C GLY A 308 -8.67 -5.36 -15.13
N GLN A 309 -9.86 -5.84 -14.75
CA GLN A 309 -10.10 -7.25 -14.37
C GLN A 309 -10.95 -8.02 -15.41
N ALA A 310 -11.30 -7.39 -16.53
CA ALA A 310 -12.13 -8.03 -17.55
C ALA A 310 -11.36 -9.12 -18.31
N LYS A 311 -11.98 -10.29 -18.51
CA LYS A 311 -11.38 -11.42 -19.27
C LYS A 311 -10.96 -11.02 -20.70
N ASN A 312 -11.78 -10.20 -21.37
CA ASN A 312 -11.49 -9.67 -22.70
C ASN A 312 -11.15 -8.18 -22.58
N ARG A 313 -9.94 -7.90 -22.11
CA ARG A 313 -9.36 -6.55 -22.00
C ARG A 313 -8.70 -6.17 -23.33
N ASN A 314 -8.80 -4.90 -23.71
CA ASN A 314 -8.10 -4.35 -24.87
C ASN A 314 -6.58 -4.40 -24.64
N THR A 315 -5.80 -4.28 -25.71
CA THR A 315 -4.37 -3.98 -25.57
C THR A 315 -4.17 -2.54 -25.08
N LEU A 316 -2.99 -2.26 -24.50
CA LEU A 316 -2.56 -0.91 -24.14
C LEU A 316 -2.55 -0.01 -25.38
N PHE A 317 -2.11 -0.54 -26.52
CA PHE A 317 -2.08 0.20 -27.78
C PHE A 317 -3.48 0.47 -28.35
N GLU A 318 -4.41 -0.50 -28.29
CA GLU A 318 -5.82 -0.26 -28.61
C GLU A 318 -6.43 0.82 -27.71
N ASP A 319 -6.12 0.79 -26.41
CA ASP A 319 -6.56 1.83 -25.48
C ASP A 319 -5.92 3.19 -25.77
N PHE A 320 -4.64 3.25 -26.16
CA PHE A 320 -4.00 4.48 -26.60
C PHE A 320 -4.70 5.05 -27.84
N ASN A 321 -4.96 4.21 -28.84
CA ASN A 321 -5.69 4.59 -30.05
C ASN A 321 -7.10 5.11 -29.72
N ASN A 322 -7.80 4.44 -28.79
CA ASN A 322 -9.10 4.89 -28.30
C ASN A 322 -9.01 6.24 -27.58
N LEU A 323 -7.94 6.50 -26.82
CA LEU A 323 -7.71 7.79 -26.16
C LEU A 323 -7.52 8.90 -27.19
N VAL A 324 -6.62 8.74 -28.16
CA VAL A 324 -6.31 9.80 -29.13
C VAL A 324 -7.48 10.11 -30.07
N ASN A 325 -8.41 9.16 -30.26
CA ASN A 325 -9.67 9.39 -30.97
C ASN A 325 -10.62 10.37 -30.24
N VAL A 326 -10.48 10.54 -28.92
CA VAL A 326 -11.31 11.45 -28.11
C VAL A 326 -10.52 12.61 -27.50
N VAL A 327 -9.19 12.52 -27.48
CA VAL A 327 -8.27 13.50 -26.90
C VAL A 327 -7.25 13.94 -27.93
N ASN A 328 -7.24 15.23 -28.24
CA ASN A 328 -6.09 15.83 -28.92
C ASN A 328 -4.95 15.99 -27.91
N LEU A 329 -3.87 15.21 -28.07
CA LEU A 329 -2.74 15.24 -27.14
C LEU A 329 -1.99 16.57 -27.17
N ASP A 330 -1.84 17.23 -28.33
CA ASP A 330 -1.21 18.56 -28.41
C ASP A 330 -1.98 19.57 -27.53
N GLU A 331 -3.31 19.56 -27.62
CA GLU A 331 -4.14 20.41 -26.76
C GLU A 331 -4.04 20.03 -25.28
N LEU A 332 -3.92 18.74 -24.96
CA LEU A 332 -3.79 18.27 -23.59
C LEU A 332 -2.48 18.78 -22.97
N PHE A 333 -1.35 18.57 -23.64
CA PHE A 333 -0.05 19.06 -23.20
C PHE A 333 -0.04 20.60 -23.10
N LEU A 334 -0.64 21.31 -24.05
CA LEU A 334 -0.75 22.78 -23.99
C LEU A 334 -1.60 23.25 -22.80
N LYS A 335 -2.71 22.58 -22.51
CA LYS A 335 -3.55 22.88 -21.34
C LYS A 335 -2.80 22.63 -20.04
N ILE A 336 -2.07 21.53 -19.94
CA ILE A 336 -1.22 21.23 -18.77
C ILE A 336 -0.15 22.32 -18.62
N ALA A 337 0.62 22.64 -19.67
CA ALA A 337 1.63 23.71 -19.64
C ALA A 337 1.05 25.06 -19.20
N TYR A 338 -0.12 25.42 -19.74
CA TYR A 338 -0.79 26.67 -19.38
C TYR A 338 -1.15 26.72 -17.89
N MET A 339 -1.64 25.60 -17.33
CA MET A 339 -2.01 25.51 -15.92
C MET A 339 -0.78 25.52 -15.00
N LEU A 340 0.28 24.80 -15.36
CA LEU A 340 1.53 24.75 -14.58
C LEU A 340 2.24 26.10 -14.53
N LYS A 341 2.03 26.96 -15.53
CA LYS A 341 2.63 28.30 -15.59
C LYS A 341 1.95 29.34 -14.68
N LYS A 342 0.73 29.08 -14.20
CA LYS A 342 -0.02 30.04 -13.40
C LYS A 342 0.76 30.52 -12.19
N ASP A 343 0.69 31.82 -11.92
CA ASP A 343 1.26 32.38 -10.70
C ASP A 343 0.37 32.12 -9.47
N GLU A 344 0.84 32.58 -8.31
CA GLU A 344 0.17 32.41 -7.01
C GLU A 344 -1.25 33.00 -6.99
N ASN A 345 -1.49 34.12 -7.68
CA ASN A 345 -2.81 34.77 -7.70
C ASN A 345 -3.76 34.03 -8.64
N GLU A 346 -3.24 33.57 -9.77
CA GLU A 346 -4.03 32.85 -10.76
C GLU A 346 -4.42 31.43 -10.31
N ILE A 347 -3.55 30.73 -9.57
CA ILE A 347 -3.79 29.34 -9.16
C ILE A 347 -4.87 29.23 -8.08
N ILE A 348 -5.03 30.27 -7.24
CA ILE A 348 -6.06 30.31 -6.19
C ILE A 348 -7.48 30.14 -6.76
N GLU A 349 -7.77 30.74 -7.93
CA GLU A 349 -9.06 30.57 -8.60
C GLU A 349 -9.29 29.12 -9.05
N ILE A 350 -8.22 28.39 -9.37
CA ILE A 350 -8.30 26.96 -9.69
C ILE A 350 -8.54 26.15 -8.41
N PHE A 351 -7.90 26.48 -7.29
CA PHE A 351 -8.06 25.77 -6.02
C PHE A 351 -9.51 25.79 -5.52
N LYS A 352 -10.21 26.91 -5.72
CA LYS A 352 -11.64 27.08 -5.38
C LYS A 352 -12.56 26.11 -6.12
N ASN A 353 -12.19 25.66 -7.32
CA ASN A 353 -13.02 24.77 -8.13
C ASN A 353 -13.14 23.36 -7.50
N ASP A 354 -14.32 22.75 -7.56
CA ASP A 354 -14.55 21.40 -7.05
C ASP A 354 -13.98 20.29 -7.95
N SER A 355 -13.60 20.58 -9.19
CA SER A 355 -12.99 19.59 -10.07
C SER A 355 -11.47 19.51 -9.88
N CYS A 356 -10.92 18.31 -10.05
CA CYS A 356 -9.47 18.12 -10.13
C CYS A 356 -8.86 18.56 -11.48
N TYR A 357 -9.72 18.96 -12.45
CA TYR A 357 -9.47 19.31 -13.85
C TYR A 357 -8.68 18.25 -14.65
N LEU A 358 -9.06 18.06 -15.94
CA LEU A 358 -8.66 16.97 -16.85
C LEU A 358 -9.42 15.66 -16.57
N ASN A 359 -10.62 15.52 -17.16
CA ASN A 359 -11.47 14.36 -16.93
C ASN A 359 -11.49 13.44 -18.17
N TYR A 360 -10.43 12.66 -18.35
CA TYR A 360 -10.44 11.51 -19.25
C TYR A 360 -10.40 10.25 -18.40
N ASP A 361 -11.40 9.40 -18.56
CA ASP A 361 -11.42 8.12 -17.87
C ASP A 361 -11.88 7.03 -18.83
N LYS A 362 -11.42 5.83 -18.53
CA LYS A 362 -11.76 4.65 -19.29
C LYS A 362 -12.98 3.98 -18.65
N LYS A 363 -14.06 3.81 -19.42
CA LYS A 363 -15.24 3.03 -19.01
C LYS A 363 -15.35 1.77 -19.85
N ASN A 364 -15.54 0.61 -19.20
CA ASN A 364 -15.89 -0.69 -19.81
C ASN A 364 -15.45 -0.86 -21.29
N LYS A 365 -14.16 -0.63 -21.57
CA LYS A 365 -13.44 -0.79 -22.86
C LYS A 365 -13.25 0.43 -23.78
N ASN A 366 -13.76 1.62 -23.44
CA ASN A 366 -13.52 2.83 -24.24
C ASN A 366 -13.11 4.02 -23.37
N TRP A 367 -12.28 4.89 -23.94
CA TRP A 367 -12.03 6.20 -23.37
C TRP A 367 -13.21 7.11 -23.66
N VAL A 368 -13.69 7.78 -22.62
CA VAL A 368 -14.74 8.79 -22.77
C VAL A 368 -14.23 10.11 -22.24
N LYS A 369 -14.49 11.17 -23.00
CA LYS A 369 -14.34 12.53 -22.51
C LYS A 369 -15.47 12.80 -21.53
N TRP A 370 -15.15 13.02 -20.27
CA TRP A 370 -16.15 13.45 -19.30
C TRP A 370 -16.43 14.92 -19.53
N THR A 371 -17.42 15.23 -20.36
CA THR A 371 -18.14 16.49 -20.23
C THR A 371 -18.96 16.38 -18.96
N ARG A 372 -18.44 16.93 -17.85
CA ARG A 372 -19.12 17.08 -16.55
C ARG A 372 -20.16 15.98 -16.35
N GLU A 373 -19.75 14.70 -16.20
CA GLU A 373 -20.75 13.73 -15.79
C GLU A 373 -21.26 14.20 -14.43
N LEU A 374 -22.57 14.32 -14.39
CA LEU A 374 -23.42 14.33 -13.21
C LEU A 374 -23.24 13.00 -12.45
N SER A 375 -22.02 12.61 -12.09
CA SER A 375 -21.85 12.00 -10.77
C SER A 375 -21.82 13.21 -9.84
N ASP A 376 -23.00 13.67 -9.44
CA ASP A 376 -23.32 14.96 -8.82
C ASP A 376 -22.54 15.32 -7.53
N TYR A 377 -21.55 14.51 -7.14
CA TYR A 377 -20.97 14.52 -5.79
C TYR A 377 -19.46 14.18 -5.74
N LYS A 378 -18.68 14.42 -6.81
CA LYS A 378 -17.21 14.32 -6.76
C LYS A 378 -16.58 15.69 -6.52
N ALA A 379 -15.97 15.87 -5.35
CA ALA A 379 -15.20 17.07 -5.03
C ALA A 379 -13.69 16.77 -4.99
N CYS A 380 -12.90 17.77 -5.38
CA CYS A 380 -11.46 17.76 -5.27
C CYS A 380 -11.08 17.60 -3.79
N CYS A 381 -10.50 16.45 -3.47
CA CYS A 381 -10.00 16.13 -2.13
C CYS A 381 -8.56 16.58 -1.90
N HIS A 382 -7.84 16.95 -2.97
CA HIS A 382 -6.42 17.29 -2.95
C HIS A 382 -6.11 18.66 -2.37
N VAL A 383 -7.02 19.63 -2.56
CA VAL A 383 -6.89 20.98 -2.01
C VAL A 383 -8.24 21.38 -1.44
N LEU A 384 -8.30 21.71 -0.16
CA LEU A 384 -9.52 22.14 0.55
C LEU A 384 -9.23 23.47 1.26
N LYS A 385 -10.28 24.23 1.58
CA LYS A 385 -10.15 25.30 2.57
C LYS A 385 -9.73 24.68 3.90
N TRP A 386 -8.85 25.34 4.62
CA TRP A 386 -8.35 24.82 5.89
C TRP A 386 -9.47 24.55 6.90
N PHE A 387 -9.29 23.51 7.70
CA PHE A 387 -10.09 23.15 8.86
C PHE A 387 -9.19 22.50 9.91
N ASP A 388 -9.56 22.61 11.19
CA ASP A 388 -8.76 22.13 12.31
C ASP A 388 -8.85 20.60 12.43
N GLN A 389 -7.75 19.91 12.12
CA GLN A 389 -7.66 18.46 12.22
C GLN A 389 -7.61 17.95 13.68
N THR A 390 -7.42 18.82 14.68
CA THR A 390 -7.47 18.40 16.10
C THR A 390 -8.91 18.20 16.59
N ILE A 391 -9.90 18.71 15.85
CA ILE A 391 -11.32 18.59 16.17
C ILE A 391 -11.94 17.49 15.29
N SER A 392 -12.75 16.62 15.89
CA SER A 392 -13.48 15.57 15.16
C SER A 392 -14.32 16.13 14.00
N ASN A 393 -13.96 15.76 12.77
CA ASN A 393 -14.50 16.29 11.52
C ASN A 393 -14.63 15.19 10.45
N PHE A 394 -15.30 15.49 9.33
CA PHE A 394 -15.56 14.52 8.24
C PHE A 394 -14.31 13.92 7.60
N TRP A 395 -13.16 14.60 7.65
CA TRP A 395 -11.89 14.08 7.13
C TRP A 395 -11.44 12.81 7.87
N HIS A 396 -11.76 12.70 9.16
CA HIS A 396 -11.37 11.57 10.00
C HIS A 396 -12.11 10.26 9.68
N PHE A 397 -13.18 10.25 8.88
CA PHE A 397 -13.96 9.02 8.69
C PHE A 397 -13.15 7.87 8.06
N GLY A 398 -12.88 6.84 8.84
CA GLY A 398 -12.18 5.64 8.41
C GLY A 398 -13.02 4.82 7.42
N GLY A 399 -12.51 4.61 6.21
CA GLY A 399 -13.16 3.82 5.16
C GLY A 399 -14.28 4.54 4.39
N MET A 400 -14.36 5.87 4.47
CA MET A 400 -15.14 6.70 3.53
C MET A 400 -14.21 7.17 2.40
N LEU A 401 -14.69 7.25 1.16
CA LEU A 401 -13.87 7.74 0.05
C LEU A 401 -13.48 9.20 0.27
N GLN A 402 -12.23 9.58 -0.01
CA GLN A 402 -11.76 10.95 0.20
C GLN A 402 -12.59 11.99 -0.56
N THR A 403 -13.03 11.67 -1.77
CA THR A 403 -13.90 12.54 -2.57
C THR A 403 -15.25 12.79 -1.90
N GLN A 404 -15.79 11.81 -1.17
CA GLN A 404 -17.02 11.96 -0.38
C GLN A 404 -16.78 12.85 0.85
N LYS A 405 -15.68 12.64 1.57
CA LYS A 405 -15.30 13.50 2.71
C LYS A 405 -15.12 14.95 2.28
N ALA A 406 -14.35 15.17 1.20
CA ALA A 406 -14.13 16.48 0.61
C ALA A 406 -15.43 17.14 0.17
N PHE A 407 -16.36 16.37 -0.41
CA PHE A 407 -17.66 16.87 -0.83
C PHE A 407 -18.44 17.43 0.38
N LEU A 408 -18.52 16.66 1.47
CA LEU A 408 -19.17 17.10 2.72
C LEU A 408 -18.51 18.36 3.29
N ILE A 409 -17.18 18.39 3.38
CA ILE A 409 -16.42 19.54 3.93
C ILE A 409 -16.63 20.82 3.11
N ARG A 410 -16.70 20.71 1.78
CA ARG A 410 -16.85 21.85 0.88
C ARG A 410 -18.26 22.45 0.90
N HIS A 411 -19.28 21.61 1.02
CA HIS A 411 -20.67 22.02 0.80
C HIS A 411 -21.48 22.17 2.09
N LEU A 412 -21.02 21.61 3.21
CA LEU A 412 -21.66 21.83 4.49
C LEU A 412 -21.17 23.13 5.15
N PRO A 413 -21.99 23.80 5.98
CA PRO A 413 -21.60 25.02 6.68
C PRO A 413 -20.42 24.83 7.65
N SER A 414 -20.18 23.60 8.10
CA SER A 414 -19.09 23.23 9.01
C SER A 414 -18.55 21.84 8.69
N ALA A 415 -17.24 21.66 8.85
CA ALA A 415 -16.56 20.38 8.72
C ALA A 415 -16.70 19.47 9.96
N TYR A 416 -17.12 20.02 11.12
CA TYR A 416 -17.01 19.33 12.42
C TYR A 416 -18.25 18.54 12.80
N PHE A 417 -18.07 17.35 13.39
CA PHE A 417 -19.19 16.48 13.78
C PHE A 417 -20.11 17.08 14.83
N LYS A 418 -19.56 17.90 15.74
CA LYS A 418 -20.30 18.56 16.83
C LYS A 418 -21.43 19.48 16.33
N ASP A 419 -21.37 19.91 15.07
CA ASP A 419 -22.33 20.84 14.49
C ASP A 419 -23.53 20.14 13.82
N TYR A 420 -23.59 18.80 13.89
CA TYR A 420 -24.65 17.98 13.30
C TYR A 420 -25.17 16.93 14.27
N ASN A 421 -26.44 16.54 14.08
CA ASN A 421 -27.04 15.56 14.97
C ASN A 421 -26.62 14.11 14.72
N SER A 422 -26.44 13.75 13.46
CA SER A 422 -25.98 12.45 12.98
C SER A 422 -25.78 12.56 11.47
N LEU A 423 -25.47 11.46 10.77
CA LEU A 423 -25.55 11.42 9.30
C LEU A 423 -26.98 11.63 8.76
N LEU A 424 -28.01 11.51 9.60
CA LEU A 424 -29.41 11.79 9.27
C LEU A 424 -29.81 13.26 9.52
N ASP A 425 -28.87 14.14 9.87
CA ASP A 425 -29.17 15.57 10.06
C ASP A 425 -29.76 16.16 8.77
N SER A 426 -30.80 17.00 8.90
CA SER A 426 -31.52 17.55 7.75
C SER A 426 -30.63 18.33 6.78
N LYS A 427 -29.56 18.96 7.29
CA LYS A 427 -28.58 19.66 6.43
C LYS A 427 -27.78 18.69 5.56
N ILE A 428 -27.43 17.54 6.12
CA ILE A 428 -26.68 16.49 5.42
C ILE A 428 -27.61 15.75 4.45
N THR A 429 -28.79 15.33 4.89
CA THR A 429 -29.75 14.63 4.02
C THR A 429 -30.23 15.52 2.88
N SER A 430 -30.48 16.81 3.13
CA SER A 430 -30.85 17.77 2.08
C SER A 430 -29.73 18.02 1.08
N LEU A 431 -28.47 17.99 1.52
CA LEU A 431 -27.32 18.10 0.63
C LEU A 431 -27.18 16.86 -0.26
N LEU A 432 -27.38 15.67 0.32
CA LEU A 432 -27.18 14.39 -0.37
C LEU A 432 -28.37 13.97 -1.24
N ASN A 433 -29.58 14.45 -0.94
CA ASN A 433 -30.84 14.11 -1.62
C ASN A 433 -30.97 12.59 -1.86
N ASP A 434 -31.26 12.15 -3.08
CA ASP A 434 -31.44 10.74 -3.45
C ASP A 434 -30.14 9.90 -3.39
N GLN A 435 -28.98 10.52 -3.13
CA GLN A 435 -27.69 9.84 -3.04
C GLN A 435 -27.28 9.48 -1.60
N TYR A 436 -28.18 9.66 -0.65
CA TYR A 436 -28.00 9.33 0.77
C TYR A 436 -27.30 7.97 0.98
N ASP A 437 -27.77 6.92 0.30
CA ASP A 437 -27.27 5.55 0.44
C ASP A 437 -25.81 5.37 -0.02
N LYS A 438 -25.29 6.25 -0.90
CA LYS A 438 -23.89 6.19 -1.36
C LYS A 438 -22.92 6.76 -0.33
N PHE A 439 -23.37 7.69 0.49
CA PHE A 439 -22.56 8.38 1.49
C PHE A 439 -22.68 7.76 2.87
N ILE A 440 -23.84 7.18 3.18
CA ILE A 440 -24.18 6.87 4.55
C ILE A 440 -24.03 5.38 4.80
N ASN A 441 -22.95 5.10 5.52
CA ASN A 441 -22.72 3.80 6.12
C ASN A 441 -23.18 3.85 7.57
N TYR A 442 -24.19 3.05 7.92
CA TYR A 442 -24.73 2.95 9.27
C TYR A 442 -23.66 2.69 10.34
N LYS A 443 -22.48 2.13 9.96
CA LYS A 443 -21.33 1.97 10.87
C LYS A 443 -20.90 3.28 11.55
N TYR A 444 -21.12 4.43 10.92
CA TYR A 444 -20.73 5.73 11.47
C TYR A 444 -21.76 6.32 12.44
N ASN A 445 -23.02 5.85 12.42
CA ASN A 445 -24.06 6.40 13.29
C ASN A 445 -23.70 6.25 14.76
N ARG A 446 -23.15 5.09 15.14
CA ARG A 446 -22.69 4.85 16.52
C ARG A 446 -21.55 5.81 16.90
N ILE A 447 -20.62 6.08 15.98
CA ILE A 447 -19.51 7.01 16.20
C ILE A 447 -20.01 8.44 16.45
N PHE A 448 -21.00 8.92 15.69
CA PHE A 448 -21.65 10.22 15.93
C PHE A 448 -22.32 10.30 17.30
N GLN A 449 -23.07 9.27 17.67
CA GLN A 449 -23.75 9.21 18.97
C GLN A 449 -22.74 9.29 20.11
N ILE A 450 -21.70 8.45 20.06
CA ILE A 450 -20.62 8.40 21.04
C ILE A 450 -19.89 9.75 21.15
N ALA A 451 -19.63 10.43 20.03
CA ALA A 451 -18.98 11.73 20.03
C ALA A 451 -19.74 12.80 20.85
N LYS A 452 -21.08 12.71 20.93
CA LYS A 452 -21.91 13.64 21.72
C LYS A 452 -21.91 13.34 23.22
N ILE A 453 -21.73 12.08 23.61
CA ILE A 453 -21.74 11.63 25.00
C ILE A 453 -20.33 11.34 25.53
N ASP A 454 -19.29 11.80 24.84
CA ASP A 454 -17.89 11.54 25.18
C ASP A 454 -17.54 11.92 26.62
N ASP A 455 -18.01 13.08 27.08
CA ASP A 455 -17.78 13.52 28.46
C ASP A 455 -18.50 12.63 29.49
N GLN A 456 -19.61 12.00 29.12
CA GLN A 456 -20.30 11.02 29.97
C GLN A 456 -19.53 9.69 29.99
N ILE A 457 -19.00 9.25 28.84
CA ILE A 457 -18.20 8.02 28.70
C ILE A 457 -16.94 8.06 29.58
N LYS A 458 -16.31 9.24 29.74
CA LYS A 458 -15.16 9.41 30.64
C LYS A 458 -15.49 9.02 32.10
N ASN A 459 -16.73 9.21 32.51
CA ASN A 459 -17.22 8.82 33.85
C ASN A 459 -17.88 7.44 33.85
N ASP A 460 -18.35 6.95 32.70
CA ASP A 460 -19.07 5.70 32.54
C ASP A 460 -18.74 5.00 31.22
N SER A 461 -17.77 4.10 31.27
CA SER A 461 -17.34 3.33 30.09
C SER A 461 -18.40 2.34 29.59
N SER A 462 -19.44 2.01 30.37
CA SER A 462 -20.52 1.13 29.89
C SER A 462 -21.32 1.74 28.75
N LEU A 463 -21.33 3.07 28.63
CA LEU A 463 -21.97 3.81 27.53
C LEU A 463 -21.31 3.58 26.17
N MET A 464 -20.11 2.97 26.14
CA MET A 464 -19.44 2.53 24.91
C MET A 464 -20.17 1.35 24.24
N VAL A 465 -20.97 0.62 25.00
CA VAL A 465 -21.77 -0.53 24.54
C VAL A 465 -23.13 -0.07 24.07
N ASP A 466 -23.63 -0.63 22.97
CA ASP A 466 -25.04 -0.50 22.59
C ASP A 466 -25.87 -1.59 23.29
N ASN A 467 -26.80 -1.17 24.14
CA ASN A 467 -27.66 -2.06 24.93
C ASN A 467 -28.42 -3.07 24.06
N ASN A 468 -28.79 -2.71 22.84
CA ASN A 468 -29.53 -3.59 21.93
C ASN A 468 -28.69 -4.78 21.46
N TYR A 469 -27.37 -4.67 21.53
CA TYR A 469 -26.43 -5.64 20.98
C TYR A 469 -25.52 -6.27 22.05
N PHE A 470 -25.79 -6.06 23.33
CA PHE A 470 -24.98 -6.63 24.42
C PHE A 470 -24.92 -8.16 24.36
N TYR A 471 -25.99 -8.85 23.97
CA TYR A 471 -25.99 -10.30 23.84
C TYR A 471 -24.99 -10.78 22.77
N ILE A 472 -24.84 -10.04 21.66
CA ILE A 472 -23.85 -10.32 20.61
C ILE A 472 -22.45 -10.05 21.15
N LEU A 473 -22.25 -8.93 21.86
CA LEU A 473 -20.98 -8.61 22.51
C LEU A 473 -20.55 -9.75 23.45
N LYS A 474 -21.49 -10.29 24.25
CA LYS A 474 -21.20 -11.42 25.13
C LYS A 474 -20.89 -12.70 24.36
N GLN A 475 -21.60 -13.01 23.28
CA GLN A 475 -21.28 -14.16 22.42
C GLN A 475 -19.86 -14.07 21.83
N VAL A 476 -19.44 -12.88 21.38
CA VAL A 476 -18.08 -12.65 20.89
C VAL A 476 -17.07 -12.81 22.04
N PHE A 477 -17.35 -12.21 23.20
CA PHE A 477 -16.47 -12.29 24.37
C PHE A 477 -16.30 -13.72 24.91
N ASN A 478 -17.36 -14.53 24.87
CA ASN A 478 -17.33 -15.92 25.36
C ASN A 478 -16.33 -16.80 24.60
N LYS A 479 -15.97 -16.44 23.36
CA LYS A 479 -14.90 -17.12 22.60
C LYS A 479 -13.53 -17.06 23.29
N TYR A 480 -13.33 -16.08 24.18
CA TYR A 480 -12.08 -15.83 24.91
C TYR A 480 -12.09 -16.39 26.34
N GLU A 481 -13.10 -17.16 26.76
CA GLU A 481 -13.20 -17.63 28.15
C GLU A 481 -12.36 -18.89 28.43
N THR A 482 -11.96 -19.61 27.38
CA THR A 482 -11.17 -20.85 27.49
C THR A 482 -9.68 -20.52 27.57
N LEU A 483 -9.02 -20.96 28.64
CA LEU A 483 -7.58 -20.81 28.84
C LEU A 483 -6.82 -22.06 28.37
N PRO A 484 -5.59 -21.91 27.87
CA PRO A 484 -4.87 -20.65 27.65
C PRO A 484 -5.36 -19.88 26.41
N ILE A 485 -5.10 -18.58 26.36
CA ILE A 485 -5.33 -17.71 25.18
C ILE A 485 -3.97 -17.31 24.62
N TYR A 486 -3.72 -17.62 23.35
CA TYR A 486 -2.49 -17.32 22.62
C TYR A 486 -2.73 -16.10 21.72
N MET A 487 -2.30 -14.93 22.18
CA MET A 487 -2.27 -13.71 21.37
C MET A 487 -0.98 -13.72 20.57
N TYR A 488 -1.05 -13.74 19.24
CA TYR A 488 0.13 -13.74 18.40
C TYR A 488 0.04 -12.72 17.29
N ASP A 489 1.21 -12.22 16.90
CA ASP A 489 1.41 -11.30 15.80
C ASP A 489 2.78 -11.56 15.17
N PHE A 490 2.94 -11.25 13.88
CA PHE A 490 4.24 -11.38 13.20
C PHE A 490 4.44 -10.38 12.08
N GLU A 491 5.70 -9.99 11.91
CA GLU A 491 6.15 -9.09 10.85
C GLU A 491 6.69 -9.86 9.65
N THR A 492 6.49 -9.28 8.47
CA THR A 492 6.88 -9.87 7.20
C THR A 492 7.65 -8.89 6.33
N VAL A 493 8.52 -9.41 5.48
CA VAL A 493 9.25 -8.66 4.45
C VAL A 493 8.91 -9.23 3.08
N LYS A 494 8.95 -8.39 2.05
CA LYS A 494 8.64 -8.78 0.68
C LYS A 494 9.66 -8.17 -0.29
N PHE A 495 9.82 -8.81 -1.44
CA PHE A 495 10.70 -8.37 -2.53
C PHE A 495 9.97 -8.53 -3.86
N ALA A 496 10.19 -7.61 -4.79
CA ALA A 496 9.73 -7.76 -6.17
C ALA A 496 10.31 -9.02 -6.79
N VAL A 497 11.64 -9.15 -6.76
CA VAL A 497 12.36 -10.29 -7.29
C VAL A 497 12.54 -11.35 -6.17
N PRO A 498 12.09 -12.61 -6.36
CA PRO A 498 12.14 -13.61 -5.29
C PRO A 498 13.56 -14.00 -4.88
N ARG A 499 13.91 -13.79 -3.60
CA ARG A 499 15.25 -14.08 -3.05
C ARG A 499 15.50 -15.53 -2.63
N TYR A 500 14.44 -16.27 -2.30
CA TYR A 500 14.54 -17.61 -1.73
C TYR A 500 13.82 -18.65 -2.60
N ALA A 501 14.12 -19.93 -2.38
CA ALA A 501 13.42 -21.01 -3.06
C ALA A 501 11.93 -21.07 -2.66
N LYS A 502 11.08 -21.53 -3.58
CA LYS A 502 9.64 -21.73 -3.42
C LYS A 502 8.83 -20.45 -3.12
N ILE A 503 9.32 -19.26 -3.43
CA ILE A 503 8.55 -18.02 -3.26
C ILE A 503 8.31 -17.31 -4.58
N ASN A 504 7.19 -16.60 -4.63
CA ASN A 504 6.74 -15.80 -5.75
C ASN A 504 7.06 -14.31 -5.53
N PRO A 505 6.95 -13.47 -6.57
CA PRO A 505 7.07 -12.02 -6.43
C PRO A 505 6.15 -11.48 -5.33
N TYR A 506 6.69 -10.59 -4.50
CA TYR A 506 6.04 -10.00 -3.33
C TYR A 506 5.46 -11.01 -2.32
N TYR A 507 6.05 -12.19 -2.21
CA TYR A 507 5.72 -13.12 -1.13
C TYR A 507 5.99 -12.47 0.23
N GLN A 508 5.03 -12.57 1.16
CA GLN A 508 5.17 -12.10 2.55
C GLN A 508 6.02 -13.10 3.35
N ILE A 509 7.31 -12.81 3.49
CA ILE A 509 8.29 -13.66 4.17
C ILE A 509 8.27 -13.30 5.66
N PRO A 510 7.74 -14.17 6.55
CA PRO A 510 7.76 -13.89 7.98
C PRO A 510 9.19 -13.98 8.53
N PHE A 511 9.54 -13.02 9.39
CA PHE A 511 10.89 -12.93 9.96
C PHE A 511 10.93 -12.64 11.46
N GLN A 512 9.81 -12.18 12.04
CA GLN A 512 9.71 -11.84 13.46
C GLN A 512 8.31 -12.15 13.97
N TYR A 513 8.19 -12.68 15.19
CA TYR A 513 6.89 -12.84 15.86
C TYR A 513 6.97 -12.48 17.35
N SER A 514 5.79 -12.22 17.91
CA SER A 514 5.53 -12.16 19.34
C SER A 514 4.33 -13.04 19.70
N ILE A 515 4.36 -13.65 20.89
CA ILE A 515 3.28 -14.47 21.44
C ILE A 515 3.12 -14.16 22.94
N ASP A 516 1.97 -13.63 23.33
CA ASP A 516 1.55 -13.52 24.73
C ASP A 516 0.52 -14.60 25.06
N ILE A 517 0.78 -15.38 26.11
CA ILE A 517 -0.07 -16.49 26.54
C ILE A 517 -0.71 -16.16 27.89
N ILE A 518 -2.02 -15.93 27.86
CA ILE A 518 -2.84 -15.77 29.06
C ILE A 518 -3.23 -17.16 29.54
N HIS A 519 -2.66 -17.59 30.66
CA HIS A 519 -2.96 -18.90 31.27
C HIS A 519 -3.74 -18.78 32.59
N ASN A 520 -4.00 -17.55 33.05
CA ASN A 520 -4.73 -17.26 34.29
C ASN A 520 -5.63 -16.03 34.10
N LYS A 521 -6.87 -16.07 34.62
CA LYS A 521 -7.84 -14.95 34.55
C LYS A 521 -7.42 -13.71 35.35
N ASN A 522 -6.47 -13.85 36.28
CA ASN A 522 -5.92 -12.74 37.08
C ASN A 522 -4.72 -12.05 36.43
N TYR A 523 -4.51 -12.23 35.12
CA TYR A 523 -3.44 -11.54 34.39
C TYR A 523 -3.56 -10.01 34.49
N ASP A 524 -2.40 -9.37 34.52
CA ASP A 524 -2.23 -7.92 34.55
C ASP A 524 -1.20 -7.52 33.51
N TYR A 525 -1.64 -6.79 32.48
CA TYR A 525 -0.75 -6.35 31.39
C TYR A 525 0.29 -5.32 31.86
N ASN A 526 0.12 -4.70 33.04
CA ASN A 526 1.14 -3.85 33.66
C ASN A 526 2.23 -4.66 34.37
N LYS A 527 2.00 -5.97 34.53
CA LYS A 527 2.91 -6.95 35.13
C LYS A 527 3.06 -8.13 34.16
N PRO A 528 3.81 -7.97 33.06
CA PRO A 528 3.93 -8.98 32.02
C PRO A 528 4.36 -10.36 32.54
N GLU A 529 5.05 -10.43 33.69
CA GLU A 529 5.43 -11.67 34.38
C GLU A 529 4.22 -12.52 34.83
N THR A 530 3.01 -11.97 34.82
CA THR A 530 1.76 -12.69 35.06
C THR A 530 1.28 -13.50 33.85
N MET A 531 1.98 -13.39 32.72
CA MET A 531 1.73 -14.08 31.46
C MET A 531 3.02 -14.77 30.99
N ILE A 532 2.88 -15.75 30.10
CA ILE A 532 4.04 -16.34 29.42
C ILE A 532 4.23 -15.57 28.11
N HIS A 533 5.46 -15.14 27.84
CA HIS A 533 5.81 -14.40 26.63
C HIS A 533 6.89 -15.13 25.84
N TYR A 534 6.73 -15.17 24.52
CA TYR A 534 7.74 -15.63 23.59
C TYR A 534 7.90 -14.64 22.45
N ASP A 535 9.14 -14.38 22.05
CA ASP A 535 9.46 -13.62 20.85
C ASP A 535 10.50 -14.35 20.00
N PHE A 536 10.60 -13.93 18.74
CA PHE A 536 11.62 -14.38 17.81
C PHE A 536 11.87 -13.27 16.79
N LEU A 537 13.14 -13.06 16.45
CA LEU A 537 13.57 -12.19 15.36
C LEU A 537 14.76 -12.85 14.67
N ALA A 538 14.64 -13.12 13.37
CA ALA A 538 15.74 -13.64 12.55
C ALA A 538 16.99 -12.77 12.71
N ASN A 539 18.17 -13.39 12.71
CA ASN A 539 19.42 -12.72 13.06
C ASN A 539 20.58 -12.94 12.09
N ASP A 540 20.29 -13.47 10.91
CA ASP A 540 21.28 -13.65 9.85
C ASP A 540 20.74 -13.16 8.50
N TYR A 541 21.58 -13.28 7.48
CA TYR A 541 21.22 -12.91 6.10
C TYR A 541 20.60 -14.07 5.30
N GLN A 542 20.33 -15.21 5.93
CA GLN A 542 19.76 -16.39 5.27
C GLN A 542 18.24 -16.28 5.16
N ASP A 543 17.60 -17.33 4.65
CA ASP A 543 16.14 -17.43 4.61
C ASP A 543 15.56 -17.49 6.04
N PRO A 544 14.85 -16.45 6.51
CA PRO A 544 14.39 -16.38 7.89
C PRO A 544 13.27 -17.39 8.19
N ARG A 545 12.62 -17.94 7.15
CA ARG A 545 11.40 -18.76 7.30
C ARG A 545 11.66 -20.03 8.08
N LYS A 546 12.83 -20.68 7.89
CA LYS A 546 13.12 -21.96 8.53
C LYS A 546 13.08 -21.84 10.06
N GLU A 547 13.88 -20.92 10.59
CA GLU A 547 13.95 -20.69 12.03
C GLU A 547 12.66 -20.07 12.56
N PHE A 548 12.06 -19.14 11.83
CA PHE A 548 10.77 -18.54 12.18
C PHE A 548 9.72 -19.63 12.40
N ILE A 549 9.51 -20.51 11.42
CA ILE A 549 8.43 -21.50 11.45
C ILE A 549 8.64 -22.52 12.57
N ILE A 550 9.88 -23.02 12.73
CA ILE A 550 10.20 -24.02 13.75
C ILE A 550 9.97 -23.45 15.15
N ASN A 551 10.52 -22.26 15.43
CA ASN A 551 10.39 -21.64 16.75
C ASN A 551 8.93 -21.21 17.01
N PHE A 552 8.24 -20.66 16.00
CA PHE A 552 6.84 -20.27 16.11
C PHE A 552 5.97 -21.45 16.51
N LEU A 553 6.10 -22.58 15.80
CA LEU A 553 5.34 -23.80 16.08
C LEU A 553 5.66 -24.37 17.47
N LYS A 554 6.93 -24.40 17.89
CA LYS A 554 7.32 -24.83 19.24
C LYS A 554 6.69 -23.95 20.32
N ASN A 555 6.76 -22.63 20.16
CA ASN A 555 6.28 -21.69 21.17
C ASN A 555 4.75 -21.67 21.26
N ILE A 556 4.05 -21.66 20.12
CA ILE A 556 2.58 -21.59 20.07
C ILE A 556 1.90 -22.90 20.49
N PHE A 557 2.60 -24.03 20.42
CA PHE A 557 2.16 -25.33 20.95
C PHE A 557 2.84 -25.70 22.29
N SER A 558 3.53 -24.76 22.95
CA SER A 558 4.26 -25.03 24.20
C SER A 558 3.37 -25.42 25.38
N ASN A 559 2.07 -25.12 25.31
CA ASN A 559 1.09 -25.39 26.37
C ASN A 559 -0.08 -26.26 25.84
N GLN A 560 -1.17 -26.37 26.59
CA GLN A 560 -2.33 -27.18 26.20
C GLN A 560 -3.20 -26.50 25.12
N LYS A 561 -4.13 -27.26 24.53
CA LYS A 561 -5.16 -26.71 23.64
C LYS A 561 -5.82 -25.47 24.27
N GLY A 562 -5.91 -24.39 23.51
CA GLY A 562 -6.49 -23.13 23.94
C GLY A 562 -7.14 -22.35 22.80
N VAL A 563 -7.26 -21.04 22.98
CA VAL A 563 -7.82 -20.09 22.00
C VAL A 563 -6.67 -19.36 21.32
N TYR A 564 -6.60 -19.39 19.99
CA TYR A 564 -5.60 -18.66 19.23
C TYR A 564 -6.21 -17.35 18.75
N VAL A 565 -5.47 -16.25 18.86
CA VAL A 565 -6.00 -14.91 18.61
C VAL A 565 -4.98 -14.09 17.84
N ALA A 566 -5.45 -13.48 16.76
CA ALA A 566 -4.74 -12.43 16.02
C ALA A 566 -5.61 -11.17 15.96
N TYR A 567 -5.02 -10.03 15.62
CA TYR A 567 -5.77 -8.81 15.31
C TYR A 567 -5.79 -8.63 13.80
N ASN A 568 -6.96 -8.67 13.15
CA ASN A 568 -7.07 -8.75 11.69
C ASN A 568 -6.49 -10.06 11.13
N ASP A 569 -7.01 -11.17 11.68
CA ASP A 569 -6.58 -12.55 11.43
C ASP A 569 -6.45 -12.98 9.96
N ALA A 570 -7.07 -12.25 9.03
CA ALA A 570 -7.00 -12.50 7.60
C ALA A 570 -5.55 -12.42 7.09
N PHE A 571 -4.76 -11.48 7.61
CA PHE A 571 -3.36 -11.34 7.22
C PHE A 571 -2.54 -12.54 7.70
N GLU A 572 -2.57 -12.86 8.99
CA GLU A 572 -1.78 -13.95 9.57
C GLU A 572 -2.21 -15.30 8.97
N LYS A 573 -3.53 -15.52 8.81
CA LYS A 573 -4.05 -16.72 8.16
C LYS A 573 -3.56 -16.83 6.72
N SER A 574 -3.46 -15.73 5.97
CA SER A 574 -2.98 -15.77 4.58
C SER A 574 -1.50 -16.18 4.50
N VAL A 575 -0.66 -15.68 5.40
CA VAL A 575 0.76 -16.02 5.49
C VAL A 575 0.92 -17.48 5.91
N LEU A 576 0.21 -17.92 6.95
CA LEU A 576 0.24 -19.31 7.42
C LEU A 576 -0.26 -20.30 6.35
N LYS A 577 -1.34 -20.00 5.62
CA LYS A 577 -1.82 -20.84 4.51
C LYS A 577 -0.76 -21.00 3.41
N ARG A 578 -0.05 -19.93 3.07
CA ARG A 578 1.06 -19.96 2.11
C ARG A 578 2.20 -20.85 2.61
N ILE A 579 2.59 -20.71 3.88
CA ILE A 579 3.63 -21.56 4.47
C ILE A 579 3.20 -23.04 4.43
N ALA A 580 1.96 -23.35 4.81
CA ALA A 580 1.43 -24.72 4.79
C ALA A 580 1.50 -25.33 3.38
N PHE A 581 1.19 -24.56 2.34
CA PHE A 581 1.28 -24.98 0.95
C PHE A 581 2.73 -25.23 0.51
N LEU A 582 3.66 -24.32 0.84
CA LEU A 582 5.08 -24.42 0.44
C LEU A 582 5.86 -25.49 1.22
N PHE A 583 5.41 -25.81 2.44
CA PHE A 583 6.03 -26.81 3.32
C PHE A 583 4.98 -27.83 3.80
N PRO A 584 4.49 -28.74 2.93
CA PRO A 584 3.38 -29.64 3.24
C PRO A 584 3.59 -30.53 4.46
N LYS A 585 4.85 -30.87 4.81
CA LYS A 585 5.18 -31.63 6.04
C LYS A 585 4.76 -30.91 7.33
N LEU A 586 4.54 -29.59 7.28
CA LEU A 586 4.08 -28.76 8.38
C LEU A 586 2.62 -28.30 8.21
N ALA A 587 1.91 -28.75 7.17
CA ALA A 587 0.56 -28.27 6.88
C ALA A 587 -0.41 -28.53 8.03
N ILE A 588 -0.36 -29.69 8.68
CA ILE A 588 -1.26 -30.05 9.78
C ILE A 588 -1.15 -29.06 10.97
N PRO A 589 0.02 -28.84 11.59
CA PRO A 589 0.09 -27.90 12.71
C PRO A 589 -0.19 -26.45 12.31
N ILE A 590 0.21 -26.03 11.11
CA ILE A 590 -0.04 -24.65 10.65
C ILE A 590 -1.53 -24.43 10.36
N LEU A 591 -2.18 -25.34 9.64
CA LEU A 591 -3.60 -25.22 9.32
C LEU A 591 -4.48 -25.43 10.55
N TYR A 592 -4.01 -26.16 11.57
CA TYR A 592 -4.68 -26.18 12.87
C TYR A 592 -4.78 -24.78 13.48
N ILE A 593 -3.69 -24.00 13.46
CA ILE A 593 -3.72 -22.60 13.93
C ILE A 593 -4.71 -21.80 13.08
N VAL A 594 -4.60 -21.87 11.75
CA VAL A 594 -5.51 -21.17 10.82
C VAL A 594 -7.00 -21.47 11.08
N GLN A 595 -7.35 -22.72 11.38
CA GLN A 595 -8.72 -23.15 11.67
C GLN A 595 -9.22 -22.70 13.04
N ASN A 596 -8.33 -22.46 14.00
CA ASN A 596 -8.68 -22.17 15.40
C ASN A 596 -8.36 -20.72 15.83
N THR A 597 -7.74 -19.91 14.97
CA THR A 597 -7.54 -18.47 15.22
C THR A 597 -8.86 -17.71 15.09
N ILE A 598 -9.18 -16.93 16.12
CA ILE A 598 -10.27 -15.95 16.12
C ILE A 598 -9.72 -14.52 16.03
N ASP A 599 -10.53 -13.60 15.52
CA ASP A 599 -10.13 -12.22 15.30
C ASP A 599 -10.55 -11.32 16.48
N LEU A 600 -9.59 -10.68 17.14
CA LEU A 600 -9.87 -9.70 18.19
C LEU A 600 -10.59 -8.45 17.65
N MET A 601 -10.44 -8.17 16.36
CA MET A 601 -11.12 -7.09 15.67
C MET A 601 -12.65 -7.31 15.59
N ASP A 602 -13.16 -8.52 15.88
CA ASP A 602 -14.59 -8.85 15.92
C ASP A 602 -15.40 -7.95 16.87
N PHE A 603 -14.78 -7.36 17.90
CA PHE A 603 -15.43 -6.39 18.79
C PHE A 603 -15.79 -5.06 18.08
N PHE A 604 -15.14 -4.76 16.96
CA PHE A 604 -15.25 -3.49 16.26
C PHE A 604 -15.76 -3.64 14.82
N LYS A 605 -15.34 -4.69 14.11
CA LYS A 605 -15.71 -4.97 12.72
C LYS A 605 -17.04 -5.71 12.65
N GLY A 606 -18.05 -5.08 12.08
CA GLY A 606 -19.35 -5.68 11.81
C GLY A 606 -19.36 -6.55 10.56
N VAL A 607 -20.41 -7.35 10.42
CA VAL A 607 -20.73 -8.13 9.22
C VAL A 607 -21.95 -7.46 8.57
N LYS A 608 -21.89 -7.19 7.26
CA LYS A 608 -23.04 -6.61 6.55
C LYS A 608 -24.20 -7.60 6.60
N GLN A 609 -25.39 -7.08 6.91
CA GLN A 609 -26.63 -7.80 6.68
C GLN A 609 -26.77 -7.90 5.16
N ASP A 610 -26.60 -9.09 4.58
CA ASP A 610 -27.17 -9.31 3.24
C ASP A 610 -28.68 -9.56 3.41
N ASN A 611 -29.44 -9.51 2.33
CA ASN A 611 -30.90 -9.72 2.38
C ASN A 611 -31.28 -11.18 2.72
N SER A 612 -30.34 -12.04 3.09
CA SER A 612 -30.63 -13.36 3.61
C SER A 612 -30.84 -13.28 5.13
N ILE A 613 -31.78 -14.10 5.62
CA ILE A 613 -32.03 -14.28 7.06
C ILE A 613 -30.86 -15.11 7.60
N ASP A 614 -29.68 -14.51 7.70
CA ASP A 614 -28.46 -15.23 8.04
C ASP A 614 -28.16 -15.16 9.54
N ALA A 615 -27.81 -16.32 10.11
CA ALA A 615 -27.57 -16.54 11.54
C ALA A 615 -26.30 -15.85 12.10
N ASN A 616 -25.59 -15.06 11.27
CA ASN A 616 -24.26 -14.50 11.57
C ASN A 616 -24.23 -12.96 11.66
N PHE A 617 -25.37 -12.32 11.91
CA PHE A 617 -25.43 -10.85 12.06
C PHE A 617 -24.54 -10.36 13.21
N ARG A 618 -23.65 -9.41 12.90
CA ARG A 618 -22.84 -8.68 13.89
C ARG A 618 -22.80 -7.19 13.55
N PRO A 619 -23.31 -6.30 14.42
CA PRO A 619 -23.25 -4.87 14.18
C PRO A 619 -21.81 -4.35 14.25
N TRP A 620 -21.57 -3.21 13.59
CA TRP A 620 -20.31 -2.49 13.71
C TRP A 620 -20.18 -1.87 15.10
N PHE A 621 -18.97 -1.89 15.66
CA PHE A 621 -18.64 -1.28 16.95
C PHE A 621 -19.52 -1.77 18.10
N LEU A 622 -19.46 -3.07 18.41
CA LEU A 622 -20.05 -3.62 19.65
C LEU A 622 -19.53 -2.87 20.88
N ILE A 623 -18.28 -2.40 20.79
CA ILE A 623 -17.70 -1.37 21.65
C ILE A 623 -17.30 -0.19 20.76
N ALA A 624 -17.72 1.00 21.14
CA ALA A 624 -17.50 2.20 20.35
C ALA A 624 -16.81 3.32 21.15
N ASN A 625 -15.89 4.03 20.51
CA ASN A 625 -15.25 5.24 21.02
C ASN A 625 -15.22 6.30 19.92
N LYS A 626 -15.32 7.59 20.26
CA LYS A 626 -15.28 8.68 19.27
C LYS A 626 -13.95 8.72 18.51
N ASN A 627 -12.85 8.34 19.17
CA ASN A 627 -11.49 8.39 18.64
C ASN A 627 -11.22 7.26 17.63
N PHE A 628 -12.15 6.33 17.48
CA PHE A 628 -12.09 5.31 16.44
C PHE A 628 -12.35 5.92 15.06
N TYR A 629 -13.16 6.98 14.98
CA TYR A 629 -13.54 7.64 13.73
C TYR A 629 -14.09 6.69 12.65
N GLY A 630 -14.66 5.55 13.04
CA GLY A 630 -15.11 4.52 12.10
C GLY A 630 -14.00 3.61 11.57
N SER A 631 -12.76 3.80 12.01
CA SER A 631 -11.67 2.81 11.91
C SER A 631 -11.77 1.78 13.03
N TYR A 632 -11.25 0.61 12.75
CA TYR A 632 -11.13 -0.51 13.68
C TYR A 632 -9.71 -1.09 13.64
N SER A 633 -8.71 -0.31 13.22
CA SER A 633 -7.29 -0.71 13.33
C SER A 633 -6.81 -0.60 14.78
N ILE A 634 -5.85 -1.44 15.16
CA ILE A 634 -5.35 -1.50 16.55
C ILE A 634 -4.76 -0.16 17.00
N LYS A 635 -4.12 0.57 16.08
CA LYS A 635 -3.55 1.92 16.30
C LYS A 635 -4.60 2.98 16.64
N LYS A 636 -5.88 2.73 16.35
CA LYS A 636 -7.01 3.60 16.73
C LYS A 636 -7.80 3.03 17.90
N THR A 637 -8.02 1.71 17.91
CA THR A 637 -8.85 1.06 18.94
C THR A 637 -8.15 0.96 20.28
N GLN A 638 -6.88 0.56 20.31
CA GLN A 638 -6.13 0.44 21.57
C GLN A 638 -6.04 1.79 22.30
N PRO A 639 -5.55 2.90 21.69
CA PRO A 639 -5.45 4.17 22.40
C PRO A 639 -6.81 4.77 22.78
N GLY A 640 -7.87 4.43 22.02
CA GLY A 640 -9.23 4.83 22.34
C GLY A 640 -9.82 4.09 23.55
N LEU A 641 -9.35 2.87 23.86
CA LEU A 641 -9.75 2.11 25.05
C LEU A 641 -8.83 2.36 26.26
N ASP A 642 -7.53 2.57 26.02
CA ASP A 642 -6.56 2.94 27.04
C ASP A 642 -5.50 3.88 26.48
N SER A 643 -5.59 5.16 26.82
CA SER A 643 -4.66 6.19 26.35
C SER A 643 -3.31 6.19 27.10
N THR A 644 -3.19 5.45 28.20
CA THR A 644 -1.95 5.40 29.00
C THR A 644 -0.90 4.47 28.39
N PHE A 645 -1.35 3.50 27.59
CA PHE A 645 -0.48 2.60 26.85
C PHE A 645 -0.13 3.23 25.49
N THR A 646 1.15 3.54 25.28
CA THR A 646 1.60 4.30 24.10
C THR A 646 2.79 3.67 23.40
N TYR A 647 2.84 3.89 22.08
CA TYR A 647 3.95 3.51 21.19
C TYR A 647 4.98 4.64 20.99
N LYS A 648 4.75 5.83 21.56
CA LYS A 648 5.49 7.07 21.22
C LYS A 648 6.98 7.05 21.58
N ASN A 649 7.39 6.12 22.43
CA ASN A 649 8.76 6.02 22.92
C ASN A 649 9.62 5.02 22.13
N LEU A 650 9.11 4.45 21.03
CA LEU A 650 9.84 3.47 20.21
C LEU A 650 10.36 4.11 18.91
N THR A 651 11.62 3.81 18.58
CA THR A 651 12.26 4.23 17.32
C THR A 651 11.57 3.62 16.10
N ILE A 652 11.08 2.38 16.23
CA ILE A 652 10.26 1.66 15.25
C ILE A 652 8.85 1.60 15.81
N ASN A 653 7.90 2.18 15.08
CA ASN A 653 6.55 2.45 15.58
C ASN A 653 5.43 2.06 14.59
N ASN A 654 5.77 1.38 13.50
CA ASN A 654 4.83 0.79 12.56
C ASN A 654 5.47 -0.36 11.76
N GLY A 655 4.63 -1.28 11.28
CA GLY A 655 5.06 -2.48 10.56
C GLY A 655 5.82 -2.19 9.26
N SER A 656 5.40 -1.17 8.49
CA SER A 656 6.11 -0.79 7.25
C SER A 656 7.58 -0.43 7.50
N LYS A 657 7.86 0.33 8.55
CA LYS A 657 9.23 0.67 8.97
C LYS A 657 9.99 -0.55 9.48
N ALA A 658 9.32 -1.48 10.16
CA ALA A 658 9.93 -2.74 10.61
C ALA A 658 10.35 -3.60 9.40
N SER A 659 9.46 -3.78 8.43
CA SER A 659 9.72 -4.49 7.17
C SER A 659 10.89 -3.87 6.39
N GLU A 660 10.89 -2.54 6.19
CA GLU A 660 11.97 -1.83 5.50
C GLU A 660 13.31 -1.99 6.22
N THR A 661 13.32 -1.82 7.56
CA THR A 661 14.54 -1.94 8.35
C THR A 661 15.12 -3.35 8.26
N PHE A 662 14.28 -4.38 8.34
CA PHE A 662 14.73 -5.77 8.17
C PHE A 662 15.14 -6.08 6.73
N ARG A 663 14.48 -5.50 5.73
CA ARG A 663 14.87 -5.61 4.32
C ARG A 663 16.27 -5.09 4.09
N ARG A 664 16.56 -3.88 4.58
CA ARG A 664 17.90 -3.25 4.50
C ARG A 664 18.96 -4.09 5.20
N PHE A 665 18.59 -4.78 6.28
CA PHE A 665 19.46 -5.75 6.94
C PHE A 665 19.76 -6.96 6.03
N LEU A 666 18.74 -7.61 5.45
CA LEU A 666 18.93 -8.74 4.52
C LEU A 666 19.76 -8.36 3.28
N GLU A 667 19.60 -7.13 2.79
CA GLU A 667 20.36 -6.58 1.67
C GLU A 667 21.76 -6.09 2.04
N GLN A 668 22.19 -6.31 3.30
CA GLN A 668 23.49 -5.90 3.83
C GLN A 668 23.74 -4.39 3.76
N ARG A 669 22.68 -3.58 3.64
CA ARG A 669 22.72 -2.12 3.77
C ARG A 669 22.81 -1.66 5.24
N ILE A 670 22.66 -2.61 6.17
CA ILE A 670 22.90 -2.44 7.61
C ILE A 670 23.88 -3.52 8.04
N GLU A 671 25.03 -3.10 8.56
CA GLU A 671 26.04 -4.03 9.08
C GLU A 671 25.51 -4.81 10.30
N ILE A 672 25.93 -6.07 10.42
CA ILE A 672 25.49 -6.96 11.52
C ILE A 672 25.76 -6.38 12.91
N ASN A 673 26.84 -5.63 13.09
CA ASN A 673 27.18 -4.99 14.37
C ASN A 673 26.21 -3.86 14.71
N VAL A 674 25.80 -3.06 13.71
CA VAL A 674 24.80 -2.00 13.87
C VAL A 674 23.43 -2.61 14.17
N TRP A 675 23.06 -3.66 13.43
CA TRP A 675 21.85 -4.43 13.66
C TRP A 675 21.74 -4.92 15.11
N ASN A 676 22.75 -5.66 15.57
CA ASN A 676 22.76 -6.27 16.90
C ASN A 676 22.72 -5.25 18.04
N ASN A 677 23.46 -4.14 17.91
CA ASN A 677 23.64 -3.20 19.02
C ASN A 677 22.60 -2.07 19.06
N LEU A 678 22.04 -1.65 17.92
CA LEU A 678 21.20 -0.45 17.84
C LEU A 678 19.75 -0.71 17.40
N ILE A 679 19.51 -1.75 16.60
CA ILE A 679 18.21 -1.91 15.91
C ILE A 679 17.41 -3.10 16.45
N ARG A 680 18.08 -4.23 16.68
CA ARG A 680 17.45 -5.50 17.05
C ARG A 680 16.57 -5.38 18.30
N SER A 681 17.06 -4.72 19.35
CA SER A 681 16.28 -4.54 20.58
C SER A 681 15.01 -3.71 20.34
N ASP A 682 15.02 -2.75 19.42
CA ASP A 682 13.88 -1.88 19.15
C ASP A 682 12.84 -2.61 18.29
N MET A 683 13.28 -3.43 17.32
CA MET A 683 12.41 -4.33 16.56
C MET A 683 11.64 -5.28 17.49
N ILE A 684 12.34 -5.95 18.44
CA ILE A 684 11.73 -6.86 19.42
C ILE A 684 10.70 -6.12 20.27
N LYS A 685 11.06 -4.97 20.85
CA LYS A 685 10.15 -4.17 21.68
C LYS A 685 8.89 -3.73 20.93
N TYR A 686 8.99 -3.43 19.65
CA TYR A 686 7.86 -3.03 18.81
C TYR A 686 6.89 -4.20 18.60
N CYS A 687 7.35 -5.36 18.13
CA CYS A 687 6.48 -6.52 17.91
C CYS A 687 5.85 -7.02 19.23
N ASN A 688 6.63 -7.04 20.32
CA ASN A 688 6.12 -7.41 21.64
C ASN A 688 5.04 -6.43 22.16
N ARG A 689 5.07 -5.17 21.70
CA ARG A 689 4.08 -4.16 22.05
C ARG A 689 2.72 -4.45 21.40
N ASP A 690 2.69 -5.02 20.20
CA ASP A 690 1.46 -5.27 19.46
C ASP A 690 0.64 -6.43 20.05
N THR A 691 1.27 -7.53 20.46
CA THR A 691 0.56 -8.59 21.19
C THR A 691 0.11 -8.11 22.58
N LEU A 692 0.91 -7.29 23.26
CA LEU A 692 0.51 -6.71 24.54
C LEU A 692 -0.66 -5.73 24.37
N ALA A 693 -0.73 -4.99 23.26
CA ALA A 693 -1.89 -4.16 22.92
C ALA A 693 -3.17 -4.99 22.76
N MET A 694 -3.09 -6.18 22.16
CA MET A 694 -4.21 -7.12 22.07
C MET A 694 -4.68 -7.57 23.46
N VAL A 695 -3.74 -7.89 24.36
CA VAL A 695 -4.04 -8.23 25.77
C VAL A 695 -4.75 -7.08 26.48
N VAL A 696 -4.28 -5.84 26.28
CA VAL A 696 -4.91 -4.61 26.83
C VAL A 696 -6.34 -4.47 26.33
N ILE A 697 -6.57 -4.61 25.01
CA ILE A 697 -7.92 -4.55 24.43
C ILE A 697 -8.83 -5.57 25.09
N LEU A 698 -8.44 -6.85 25.14
CA LEU A 698 -9.27 -7.90 25.74
C LEU A 698 -9.60 -7.59 27.21
N LYS A 699 -8.63 -7.08 27.97
CA LYS A 699 -8.82 -6.68 29.37
C LYS A 699 -9.84 -5.55 29.49
N LYS A 700 -9.71 -4.49 28.69
CA LYS A 700 -10.64 -3.34 28.69
C LYS A 700 -12.05 -3.73 28.27
N VAL A 701 -12.18 -4.58 27.25
CA VAL A 701 -13.47 -5.16 26.87
C VAL A 701 -14.12 -5.90 28.05
N SER A 702 -13.35 -6.73 28.76
CA SER A 702 -13.86 -7.44 29.95
C SER A 702 -14.32 -6.50 31.06
N GLU A 703 -13.56 -5.43 31.33
CA GLU A 703 -13.91 -4.41 32.33
C GLU A 703 -15.20 -3.67 31.96
N ILE A 704 -15.34 -3.25 30.70
CA ILE A 704 -16.54 -2.58 30.18
C ILE A 704 -17.77 -3.48 30.33
N ILE A 705 -17.65 -4.76 29.97
CA ILE A 705 -18.74 -5.75 30.10
C ILE A 705 -19.17 -5.87 31.57
N LYS A 706 -18.23 -5.98 32.51
CA LYS A 706 -18.54 -6.11 33.95
C LYS A 706 -19.23 -4.87 34.51
N ILE A 707 -18.78 -3.67 34.14
CA ILE A 707 -19.42 -2.41 34.55
C ILE A 707 -20.86 -2.34 34.02
N TRP A 708 -21.07 -2.77 32.77
CA TRP A 708 -22.38 -2.83 32.16
C TRP A 708 -23.31 -3.84 32.88
N GLU A 709 -22.83 -5.05 33.16
CA GLU A 709 -23.57 -6.12 33.88
C GLU A 709 -24.01 -5.65 35.26
N ALA A 710 -23.10 -5.05 36.03
CA ALA A 710 -23.38 -4.51 37.37
C ALA A 710 -24.48 -3.43 37.37
N LYS A 711 -24.57 -2.61 36.31
CA LYS A 711 -25.59 -1.55 36.18
C LYS A 711 -26.96 -2.06 35.74
N ASN A 712 -26.98 -3.13 34.95
CA ASN A 712 -28.22 -3.66 34.36
C ASN A 712 -28.78 -4.86 35.14
N GLY A 713 -28.23 -5.16 36.32
CA GLY A 713 -28.70 -6.21 37.23
C GLY A 713 -28.58 -7.62 36.65
N LYS A 714 -27.53 -7.88 35.86
CA LYS A 714 -27.28 -9.15 35.17
C LYS A 714 -26.02 -9.84 35.66
#